data_AF-A0A179IEH6-F1
#
_entry.id   AF-A0A179IEH6-F1
#
_cell.length_a   1.000
_cell.length_b   1.000
_cell.length_c   1.000
_cell.angle_alpha   90.00
_cell.angle_beta   90.00
_cell.angle_gamma   90.00
#
_symmetry.space_group_name_H-M   'P 1'
#
loop_
_entity.id
_entity.type
_entity.pdbx_description
1 polymer ?
#
loop_
_entity_poly.entity_id
_entity_poly.type
_entity_poly.pdbx_seq_one_letter_code
_entity_poly.pdbx_strand_id
1 'polypeptide(L)'
;MPPLPGFSDNGFSSRNEVIAASKALLTPLVPYFSEGKARIKLPVTSGAHFDDTAADLEGYARPLWVVATLLGAQECNTGKDDMASSSLLSHWVEGLQNGVNPSHPDYWGAIGDWDQRMVEAEVLSFALLSAPESFYEPLNETAKSNVKIWLQGLNGKIMPENNWRWFRVFSNLALIKVCGEEKDAYRALINEDLSTLDGFYIGKGWSSDGVWRPAAADAKEEGIGENAARGRHADYYSGSFAIQFSQILYAKFAADIDPERCIIFKSRAHEFIQLFWAYFDAHGAAIPFGRSLCYKFAMGAFYAAFAYGGLCDDAHPLTSHGAVKGMLLRHMRWWAAHSQDSFWPDGTMNIGYLYPNMYMSENYNSPQSPYWALKSLVVMALPEGDPFWTAAELPHPLQEMSSEQSETGIQVVGPARQIVCNHQSGNHHFLLSSGQFCVWPMKATQAKYAKFAYSSAFGFSVPTGPLLAQIAPDSTLALSQDGGETWAQRWISVGETEFRVVAVQGLPAGVPAMVSRWKPWSSASVIVESTIIAPCDKWPDWHLRIHRVRREAPSDMPFTAVEGGFAIYAPRRADNRVIQTRKLLDVDLASFGRSEGNNIAVETAKTALVVSEAGASGIVDFTPQANDATARGDVMRPDPNTNIMTTKTMIPNIRHERRVWLAEEIVIASGIFAVAGKCETMEARWRRRPSLSFRHEGDIILS
;
A
#
# COMPACT_ATOMS: atom_id res chain seq x y z
N MET A 1 -13.51 -16.56 8.87
CA MET A 1 -13.65 -16.07 10.26
C MET A 1 -14.97 -15.31 10.37
N PRO A 2 -15.50 -15.00 11.57
CA PRO A 2 -16.73 -14.23 11.66
C PRO A 2 -16.48 -12.75 11.31
N PRO A 3 -17.43 -12.06 10.66
CA PRO A 3 -17.42 -10.59 10.60
C PRO A 3 -17.49 -10.00 12.02
N LEU A 4 -17.00 -8.77 12.21
CA LEU A 4 -17.04 -8.04 13.48
C LEU A 4 -18.31 -7.16 13.53
N PRO A 5 -19.31 -7.47 14.38
CA PRO A 5 -20.50 -6.64 14.53
C PRO A 5 -20.15 -5.21 14.97
N GLY A 6 -20.81 -4.22 14.37
CA GLY A 6 -20.54 -2.80 14.57
C GLY A 6 -19.47 -2.23 13.64
N PHE A 7 -18.64 -3.07 13.01
CA PHE A 7 -17.67 -2.65 11.98
C PHE A 7 -18.03 -3.22 10.60
N SER A 8 -18.16 -4.54 10.48
CA SER A 8 -18.38 -5.22 9.19
C SER A 8 -19.74 -4.93 8.56
N ASP A 9 -20.74 -4.65 9.39
CA ASP A 9 -22.12 -4.29 9.02
C ASP A 9 -22.37 -2.78 9.08
N ASN A 10 -21.32 -1.97 9.24
CA ASN A 10 -21.42 -0.53 9.43
C ASN A 10 -21.55 0.22 8.09
N GLY A 11 -22.49 1.16 8.03
CA GLY A 11 -22.76 1.98 6.85
C GLY A 11 -21.81 3.16 6.63
N PHE A 12 -21.02 3.56 7.63
CA PHE A 12 -20.11 4.71 7.60
C PHE A 12 -20.72 5.94 6.90
N SER A 13 -21.90 6.36 7.33
CA SER A 13 -22.67 7.49 6.78
C SER A 13 -22.67 8.72 7.69
N SER A 14 -22.34 8.55 8.97
CA SER A 14 -22.38 9.60 9.99
C SER A 14 -21.27 9.45 11.02
N ARG A 15 -21.03 10.51 11.81
CA ARG A 15 -20.08 10.51 12.93
C ARG A 15 -20.38 9.38 13.92
N ASN A 16 -21.66 9.18 14.26
CA ASN A 16 -22.09 8.16 15.22
C ASN A 16 -21.79 6.74 14.72
N GLU A 17 -21.92 6.50 13.42
CA GLU A 17 -21.53 5.22 12.82
C GLU A 17 -20.01 5.01 12.87
N VAL A 18 -19.20 6.04 12.62
CA VAL A 18 -17.73 5.94 12.78
C VAL A 18 -17.35 5.66 14.23
N ILE A 19 -18.04 6.27 15.20
CA ILE A 19 -17.85 5.99 16.63
C ILE A 19 -18.24 4.56 16.97
N ALA A 20 -19.35 4.06 16.45
CA ALA A 20 -19.79 2.68 16.67
C ALA A 20 -18.76 1.67 16.14
N ALA A 21 -18.25 1.87 14.93
CA ALA A 21 -17.18 1.08 14.34
C ALA A 21 -15.90 1.10 15.19
N SER A 22 -15.54 2.28 15.70
CA SER A 22 -14.37 2.46 16.56
C SER A 22 -14.50 1.71 17.88
N LYS A 23 -15.66 1.80 18.54
CA LYS A 23 -15.96 1.01 19.75
C LYS A 23 -15.95 -0.50 19.47
N ALA A 24 -16.46 -0.93 18.32
CA ALA A 24 -16.42 -2.34 17.91
C ALA A 24 -14.99 -2.85 17.74
N LEU A 25 -14.06 -2.02 17.24
CA LEU A 25 -12.64 -2.37 17.10
C LEU A 25 -11.88 -2.38 18.44
N LEU A 26 -12.27 -1.53 19.40
CA LEU A 26 -11.64 -1.46 20.73
C LEU A 26 -12.14 -2.55 21.69
N THR A 27 -13.41 -2.93 21.60
CA THR A 27 -14.04 -3.85 22.57
C THR A 27 -13.33 -5.20 22.68
N PRO A 28 -12.90 -5.84 21.57
CA PRO A 28 -12.12 -7.08 21.61
C PRO A 28 -10.78 -6.99 22.34
N LEU A 29 -10.23 -5.79 22.57
CA LEU A 29 -8.96 -5.61 23.28
C LEU A 29 -9.11 -5.68 24.80
N VAL A 30 -10.30 -5.39 25.33
CA VAL A 30 -10.55 -5.28 26.77
C VAL A 30 -10.15 -6.54 27.57
N PRO A 31 -10.45 -7.76 27.12
CA PRO A 31 -10.05 -8.98 27.83
C PRO A 31 -8.54 -9.22 27.90
N TYR A 32 -7.75 -8.51 27.09
CA TYR A 32 -6.31 -8.75 26.90
C TYR A 32 -5.41 -7.71 27.57
N PHE A 33 -6.00 -6.78 28.33
CA PHE A 33 -5.22 -5.90 29.18
C PHE A 33 -4.50 -6.65 30.30
N SER A 34 -3.28 -6.21 30.60
CA SER A 34 -2.60 -6.55 31.85
C SER A 34 -3.38 -6.07 33.08
N GLU A 35 -2.98 -6.53 34.26
CA GLU A 35 -3.64 -6.16 35.52
C GLU A 35 -3.64 -4.63 35.75
N GLY A 36 -2.50 -3.97 35.55
CA GLY A 36 -2.37 -2.51 35.65
C GLY A 36 -2.73 -1.75 34.39
N LYS A 37 -3.39 -2.40 33.42
CA LYS A 37 -3.97 -1.79 32.21
C LYS A 37 -2.99 -1.07 31.27
N ALA A 38 -1.67 -1.20 31.48
CA ALA A 38 -0.69 -0.52 30.65
C ALA A 38 -0.26 -1.33 29.42
N ARG A 39 -0.63 -2.61 29.32
CA ARG A 39 -0.18 -3.51 28.25
C ARG A 39 -1.37 -4.28 27.68
N ILE A 40 -1.34 -4.57 26.39
CA ILE A 40 -2.35 -5.43 25.74
C ILE A 40 -1.66 -6.56 24.98
N LYS A 41 -1.90 -7.79 25.42
CA LYS A 41 -1.33 -9.01 24.84
C LYS A 41 -2.38 -9.85 24.15
N LEU A 42 -2.45 -9.78 22.83
CA LEU A 42 -3.40 -10.60 22.06
C LEU A 42 -3.04 -12.09 22.17
N PRO A 43 -4.04 -13.00 22.19
CA PRO A 43 -3.83 -14.43 22.45
C PRO A 43 -3.37 -15.17 21.18
N VAL A 44 -2.46 -14.57 20.42
CA VAL A 44 -1.95 -15.09 19.15
C VAL A 44 -0.43 -15.14 19.21
N THR A 45 0.13 -16.32 19.05
CA THR A 45 1.58 -16.51 19.10
C THR A 45 2.21 -16.21 17.74
N SER A 46 2.87 -15.06 17.61
CA SER A 46 3.81 -14.72 16.52
C SER A 46 4.85 -13.72 17.05
N GLY A 47 6.05 -13.70 16.46
CA GLY A 47 7.13 -12.82 16.90
C GLY A 47 7.41 -11.65 15.96
N ALA A 48 7.82 -10.53 16.55
CA ALA A 48 8.53 -9.44 15.88
C ALA A 48 10.02 -9.47 16.29
N HIS A 49 10.86 -8.64 15.67
CA HIS A 49 12.30 -8.61 15.99
C HIS A 49 12.66 -7.91 17.31
N PHE A 50 11.66 -7.34 18.01
CA PHE A 50 11.79 -6.67 19.30
C PHE A 50 11.11 -7.48 20.42
N ASP A 51 11.29 -7.07 21.68
CA ASP A 51 10.82 -7.83 22.84
C ASP A 51 9.29 -7.77 23.05
N ASP A 52 8.77 -8.77 23.77
CA ASP A 52 7.33 -8.91 24.06
C ASP A 52 6.75 -7.69 24.79
N THR A 53 7.52 -6.98 25.62
CA THR A 53 6.99 -5.80 26.33
C THR A 53 6.77 -4.64 25.37
N ALA A 54 7.62 -4.46 24.36
CA ALA A 54 7.38 -3.50 23.30
C ALA A 54 6.16 -3.91 22.44
N ALA A 55 6.00 -5.20 22.12
CA ALA A 55 4.82 -5.70 21.42
C ALA A 55 3.51 -5.43 22.19
N ASP A 56 3.53 -5.67 23.50
CA ASP A 56 2.36 -5.43 24.35
C ASP A 56 2.07 -3.93 24.54
N LEU A 57 3.11 -3.06 24.49
CA LEU A 57 2.96 -1.62 24.40
C LEU A 57 2.30 -1.21 23.08
N GLU A 58 2.63 -1.81 21.93
CA GLU A 58 1.92 -1.52 20.67
C GLU A 58 0.40 -1.75 20.83
N GLY A 59 0.04 -2.82 21.55
CA GLY A 59 -1.36 -3.17 21.83
C GLY A 59 -2.05 -2.10 22.66
N TYR A 60 -1.38 -1.51 23.63
CA TYR A 60 -1.90 -0.39 24.41
C TYR A 60 -1.93 0.92 23.61
N ALA A 61 -0.84 1.26 22.94
CA ALA A 61 -0.60 2.57 22.36
C ALA A 61 -1.37 2.80 21.05
N ARG A 62 -1.39 1.85 20.11
CA ARG A 62 -2.03 2.04 18.79
C ARG A 62 -3.53 2.33 18.85
N PRO A 63 -4.31 1.76 19.81
CA PRO A 63 -5.66 2.21 20.11
C PRO A 63 -5.83 3.70 20.45
N LEU A 64 -4.78 4.37 20.94
CA LEU A 64 -4.90 5.76 21.41
C LEU A 64 -5.25 6.75 20.30
N TRP A 65 -5.03 6.43 19.02
CA TRP A 65 -5.55 7.23 17.89
C TRP A 65 -7.08 7.43 17.99
N VAL A 66 -7.80 6.39 18.40
CA VAL A 66 -9.25 6.44 18.61
C VAL A 66 -9.59 6.85 20.03
N VAL A 67 -8.91 6.30 21.04
CA VAL A 67 -9.26 6.57 22.44
C VAL A 67 -9.14 8.06 22.75
N ALA A 68 -8.03 8.70 22.37
CA ALA A 68 -7.82 10.11 22.65
C ALA A 68 -8.79 11.01 21.88
N THR A 69 -9.14 10.64 20.64
CA THR A 69 -10.09 11.41 19.84
C THR A 69 -11.52 11.31 20.36
N LEU A 70 -11.91 10.16 20.90
CA LEU A 70 -13.20 9.99 21.57
C LEU A 70 -13.28 10.78 22.88
N LEU A 71 -12.25 10.69 23.74
CA LEU A 71 -12.19 11.40 25.02
C LEU A 71 -12.20 12.93 24.81
N GLY A 72 -11.33 13.46 23.94
CA GLY A 72 -11.30 14.91 23.65
C GLY A 72 -12.61 15.42 23.05
N ALA A 73 -13.34 14.59 22.28
CA ALA A 73 -14.63 14.99 21.73
C ALA A 73 -15.81 14.93 22.72
N GLN A 74 -15.71 14.14 23.80
CA GLN A 74 -16.71 14.10 24.89
C GLN A 74 -16.67 15.41 25.69
N GLU A 75 -15.48 15.95 25.93
CA GLU A 75 -15.30 17.20 26.68
C GLU A 75 -15.92 18.42 25.98
N CYS A 76 -16.01 18.39 24.64
CA CYS A 76 -16.69 19.40 23.84
C CYS A 76 -18.22 19.22 23.75
N ASN A 77 -18.78 18.07 24.12
CA ASN A 77 -20.20 17.75 24.00
C ASN A 77 -20.82 17.38 25.36
N THR A 78 -21.58 18.30 25.94
CA THR A 78 -22.27 18.11 27.24
C THR A 78 -23.54 17.23 27.18
N GLY A 79 -23.49 16.13 26.40
CA GLY A 79 -24.58 15.18 26.20
C GLY A 79 -24.59 14.01 27.19
N LYS A 80 -25.79 13.52 27.55
CA LYS A 80 -26.06 12.50 28.60
C LYS A 80 -25.66 11.05 28.26
N ASP A 81 -25.04 10.78 27.12
CA ASP A 81 -24.94 9.42 26.57
C ASP A 81 -23.53 8.83 26.75
N ASP A 82 -23.04 8.71 28.00
CA ASP A 82 -21.60 8.54 28.19
C ASP A 82 -21.08 7.62 29.31
N MET A 83 -21.94 6.95 30.08
CA MET A 83 -21.44 6.07 31.16
C MET A 83 -20.75 4.80 30.63
N ALA A 84 -21.31 4.17 29.58
CA ALA A 84 -20.73 2.96 28.99
C ALA A 84 -19.49 3.27 28.12
N SER A 85 -19.47 4.42 27.44
CA SER A 85 -18.28 4.92 26.71
C SER A 85 -17.14 5.22 27.68
N SER A 86 -17.44 5.91 28.79
CA SER A 86 -16.48 6.19 29.86
C SER A 86 -15.85 4.91 30.42
N SER A 87 -16.65 3.85 30.66
CA SER A 87 -16.13 2.57 31.16
C SER A 87 -15.26 1.79 30.17
N LEU A 88 -15.46 1.96 28.85
CA LEU A 88 -14.61 1.31 27.86
C LEU A 88 -13.23 1.97 27.81
N LEU A 89 -13.20 3.30 27.78
CA LEU A 89 -12.01 4.10 27.54
C LEU A 89 -11.14 4.31 28.80
N SER A 90 -11.73 4.20 29.99
CA SER A 90 -11.03 4.42 31.27
C SER A 90 -9.80 3.53 31.47
N HIS A 91 -9.79 2.32 30.88
CA HIS A 91 -8.64 1.41 30.93
C HIS A 91 -7.36 2.04 30.39
N TRP A 92 -7.46 2.82 29.30
CA TRP A 92 -6.31 3.48 28.71
C TRP A 92 -5.81 4.64 29.57
N VAL A 93 -6.72 5.42 30.16
CA VAL A 93 -6.34 6.52 31.06
C VAL A 93 -5.60 5.97 32.30
N GLU A 94 -6.11 4.89 32.89
CA GLU A 94 -5.46 4.22 34.03
C GLU A 94 -4.11 3.60 33.66
N GLY A 95 -4.00 3.00 32.47
CA GLY A 95 -2.80 2.34 32.01
C GLY A 95 -1.60 3.26 31.84
N LEU A 96 -1.81 4.54 31.50
CA LEU A 96 -0.71 5.48 31.24
C LEU A 96 0.23 5.62 32.44
N GLN A 97 -0.32 5.92 33.62
CA GLN A 97 0.48 6.11 34.85
C GLN A 97 1.29 4.87 35.21
N ASN A 98 0.72 3.68 34.99
CA ASN A 98 1.35 2.40 35.31
C ASN A 98 2.42 2.03 34.27
N GLY A 99 2.18 2.35 33.00
CA GLY A 99 3.10 2.07 31.90
C GLY A 99 4.39 2.87 31.94
N VAL A 100 4.34 4.12 32.42
CA VAL A 100 5.54 4.96 32.58
C VAL A 100 6.23 4.81 33.94
N ASN A 101 5.63 4.11 34.91
CA ASN A 101 6.16 3.98 36.27
C ASN A 101 7.21 2.86 36.37
N PRO A 102 8.51 3.15 36.58
CA PRO A 102 9.57 2.13 36.61
C PRO A 102 9.46 1.10 37.74
N SER A 103 8.64 1.36 38.76
CA SER A 103 8.41 0.46 39.90
C SER A 103 7.17 -0.44 39.71
N HIS A 104 6.38 -0.21 38.67
CA HIS A 104 5.16 -0.98 38.40
C HIS A 104 5.47 -2.23 37.55
N PRO A 105 4.85 -3.41 37.80
CA PRO A 105 5.08 -4.62 37.00
C PRO A 105 4.82 -4.44 35.49
N ASP A 106 3.87 -3.58 35.14
CA ASP A 106 3.51 -3.27 33.75
C ASP A 106 4.38 -2.17 33.09
N TYR A 107 5.43 -1.67 33.75
CA TYR A 107 6.34 -0.66 33.19
C TYR A 107 6.81 -1.02 31.79
N TRP A 108 6.70 -0.11 30.82
CA TRP A 108 7.08 -0.41 29.44
C TRP A 108 8.57 -0.66 29.26
N GLY A 109 9.42 -0.15 30.17
CA GLY A 109 10.86 -0.12 29.98
C GLY A 109 11.33 1.24 29.50
N ALA A 110 12.60 1.55 29.79
CA ALA A 110 13.24 2.76 29.28
C ALA A 110 13.53 2.59 27.78
N ILE A 111 13.49 3.69 27.03
CA ILE A 111 13.76 3.69 25.60
C ILE A 111 15.27 3.52 25.34
N GLY A 112 15.62 2.44 24.63
CA GLY A 112 16.98 2.12 24.17
C GLY A 112 17.36 2.78 22.84
N ASP A 113 18.48 2.37 22.25
CA ASP A 113 18.82 2.66 20.85
C ASP A 113 18.08 1.69 19.92
N TRP A 114 17.62 2.14 18.74
CA TRP A 114 16.89 1.30 17.78
C TRP A 114 15.68 0.55 18.39
N ASP A 115 14.98 1.19 19.33
CA ASP A 115 13.96 0.55 20.16
C ASP A 115 12.54 0.80 19.62
N GLN A 116 11.74 -0.26 19.52
CA GLN A 116 10.33 -0.18 19.09
C GLN A 116 9.50 0.76 19.97
N ARG A 117 9.85 0.95 21.25
CA ARG A 117 9.18 1.91 22.14
C ARG A 117 9.23 3.35 21.63
N MET A 118 10.24 3.70 20.81
CA MET A 118 10.29 5.01 20.16
C MET A 118 9.09 5.22 19.24
N VAL A 119 8.67 4.18 18.53
CA VAL A 119 7.54 4.22 17.58
C VAL A 119 6.26 4.59 18.30
N GLU A 120 6.01 3.93 19.43
CA GLU A 120 4.77 4.10 20.19
C GLU A 120 4.73 5.44 20.94
N ALA A 121 5.88 6.10 21.11
CA ALA A 121 5.96 7.45 21.69
C ALA A 121 5.26 8.52 20.83
N GLU A 122 5.18 8.35 19.50
CA GLU A 122 4.38 9.24 18.64
C GLU A 122 2.90 9.17 19.01
N VAL A 123 2.39 7.96 19.23
CA VAL A 123 0.96 7.73 19.51
C VAL A 123 0.60 8.25 20.91
N LEU A 124 1.48 8.03 21.88
CA LEU A 124 1.35 8.62 23.22
C LEU A 124 1.37 10.15 23.16
N SER A 125 2.29 10.72 22.39
CA SER A 125 2.38 12.18 22.20
C SER A 125 1.12 12.74 21.55
N PHE A 126 0.56 12.04 20.57
CA PHE A 126 -0.74 12.40 20.00
C PHE A 126 -1.84 12.40 21.06
N ALA A 127 -1.92 11.37 21.91
CA ALA A 127 -2.93 11.31 22.97
C ALA A 127 -2.81 12.50 23.94
N LEU A 128 -1.58 12.83 24.36
CA LEU A 128 -1.30 13.99 25.23
C LEU A 128 -1.65 15.31 24.55
N LEU A 129 -1.32 15.47 23.27
CA LEU A 129 -1.58 16.70 22.51
C LEU A 129 -3.07 16.90 22.17
N SER A 130 -3.84 15.83 22.04
CA SER A 130 -5.24 15.87 21.58
C SER A 130 -6.28 15.82 22.71
N ALA A 131 -5.94 15.26 23.87
CA ALA A 131 -6.82 15.20 25.04
C ALA A 131 -6.01 15.31 26.36
N PRO A 132 -5.28 16.41 26.59
CA PRO A 132 -4.46 16.59 27.79
C PRO A 132 -5.28 16.56 29.09
N GLU A 133 -6.52 17.04 29.08
CA GLU A 133 -7.44 17.06 30.22
C GLU A 133 -7.82 15.65 30.69
N SER A 134 -7.84 14.69 29.76
CA SER A 134 -8.10 13.28 30.04
C SER A 134 -6.84 12.49 30.40
N PHE A 135 -5.70 12.74 29.72
CA PHE A 135 -4.50 11.91 29.88
C PHE A 135 -3.41 12.50 30.79
N TYR A 136 -3.23 13.82 30.83
CA TYR A 136 -2.10 14.45 31.51
C TYR A 136 -2.49 15.22 32.76
N GLU A 137 -3.51 16.06 32.70
CA GLU A 137 -3.94 16.90 33.83
C GLU A 137 -4.30 16.10 35.08
N PRO A 138 -5.03 14.95 34.98
CA PRO A 138 -5.43 14.14 36.14
C PRO A 138 -4.27 13.39 36.79
N LEU A 139 -3.11 13.30 36.12
CA LEU A 139 -1.93 12.64 36.66
C LEU A 139 -1.41 13.38 37.90
N ASN A 140 -1.01 12.62 38.91
CA ASN A 140 -0.25 13.17 40.03
C ASN A 140 1.17 13.56 39.61
N GLU A 141 1.87 14.32 40.46
CA GLU A 141 3.21 14.83 40.16
C GLU A 141 4.23 13.74 39.82
N THR A 142 4.15 12.57 40.47
CA THR A 142 5.04 11.44 40.18
C THR A 142 4.79 10.89 38.77
N ALA A 143 3.52 10.71 38.39
CA ALA A 143 3.17 10.23 37.06
C ALA A 143 3.52 11.26 35.97
N LYS A 144 3.28 12.56 36.20
CA LYS A 144 3.72 13.65 35.30
C LYS A 144 5.23 13.64 35.09
N SER A 145 5.99 13.46 36.17
CA SER A 145 7.46 13.33 36.11
C SER A 145 7.88 12.10 35.30
N ASN A 146 7.24 10.95 35.52
CA ASN A 146 7.54 9.72 34.77
C ASN A 146 7.22 9.85 33.27
N VAL A 147 6.09 10.44 32.90
CA VAL A 147 5.74 10.72 31.48
C VAL A 147 6.83 11.57 30.84
N LYS A 148 7.24 12.66 31.51
CA LYS A 148 8.31 13.54 31.04
C LYS A 148 9.63 12.78 30.83
N ILE A 149 10.07 12.01 31.82
CA ILE A 149 11.31 11.21 31.75
C ILE A 149 11.25 10.21 30.59
N TRP A 150 10.12 9.54 30.42
CA TRP A 150 9.96 8.53 29.37
C TRP A 150 10.02 9.14 27.97
N LEU A 151 9.31 10.26 27.72
CA LEU A 151 9.38 10.98 26.43
C LEU A 151 10.75 11.62 26.18
N GLN A 152 11.39 12.18 27.21
CA GLN A 152 12.76 12.68 27.12
C GLN A 152 13.76 11.56 26.76
N GLY A 153 13.43 10.30 27.08
CA GLY A 153 14.25 9.13 26.79
C GLY A 153 14.57 8.92 25.30
N LEU A 154 13.84 9.55 24.37
CA LEU A 154 14.17 9.53 22.94
C LEU A 154 15.37 10.42 22.60
N ASN A 155 15.62 11.46 23.39
CA ASN A 155 16.68 12.44 23.12
C ASN A 155 18.06 11.83 23.39
N GLY A 156 18.98 11.99 22.44
CA GLY A 156 20.32 11.39 22.50
C GLY A 156 20.39 9.91 22.10
N LYS A 157 19.29 9.29 21.69
CA LYS A 157 19.27 7.90 21.18
C LYS A 157 19.59 7.81 19.70
N ILE A 158 20.18 6.69 19.31
CA ILE A 158 20.42 6.34 17.91
C ILE A 158 19.10 5.89 17.29
N MET A 159 18.72 6.53 16.18
CA MET A 159 17.49 6.28 15.44
C MET A 159 17.81 6.14 13.96
N PRO A 160 17.03 5.34 13.20
CA PRO A 160 17.14 5.29 11.75
C PRO A 160 16.88 6.66 11.10
N GLU A 161 17.52 6.92 9.96
CA GLU A 161 17.24 8.07 9.10
C GLU A 161 16.01 7.80 8.21
N ASN A 162 14.84 7.70 8.85
CA ASN A 162 13.56 7.49 8.18
C ASN A 162 12.43 8.17 9.00
N ASN A 163 11.18 7.75 8.80
CA ASN A 163 10.01 8.22 9.54
C ASN A 163 10.18 8.25 11.08
N TRP A 164 11.11 7.49 11.66
CA TRP A 164 11.34 7.46 13.11
C TRP A 164 11.65 8.84 13.69
N ARG A 165 12.20 9.74 12.88
CA ARG A 165 12.44 11.14 13.28
C ARG A 165 11.14 11.85 13.70
N TRP A 166 9.98 11.50 13.11
CA TRP A 166 8.68 12.04 13.54
C TRP A 166 8.35 11.69 14.98
N PHE A 167 8.73 10.50 15.45
CA PHE A 167 8.37 10.08 16.80
C PHE A 167 9.05 10.96 17.85
N ARG A 168 10.31 11.32 17.63
CA ARG A 168 11.03 12.27 18.49
C ARG A 168 10.53 13.70 18.34
N VAL A 169 10.15 14.12 17.14
CA VAL A 169 9.48 15.42 16.91
C VAL A 169 8.21 15.52 17.76
N PHE A 170 7.33 14.51 17.71
CA PHE A 170 6.07 14.51 18.47
C PHE A 170 6.30 14.40 19.97
N SER A 171 7.25 13.58 20.44
CA SER A 171 7.62 13.50 21.86
C SER A 171 8.09 14.86 22.39
N ASN A 172 8.96 15.55 21.65
CA ASN A 172 9.44 16.87 22.06
C ASN A 172 8.34 17.95 21.94
N LEU A 173 7.42 17.83 20.98
CA LEU A 173 6.27 18.72 20.87
C LEU A 173 5.32 18.57 22.07
N ALA A 174 5.02 17.33 22.48
CA ALA A 174 4.19 17.06 23.66
C ALA A 174 4.86 17.54 24.96
N LEU A 175 6.18 17.37 25.08
CA LEU A 175 6.96 17.91 26.20
C LEU A 175 6.78 19.43 26.35
N ILE A 176 6.87 20.17 25.25
CA ILE A 176 6.68 21.64 25.25
C ILE A 176 5.21 22.01 25.53
N LYS A 177 4.28 21.43 24.79
CA LYS A 177 2.88 21.89 24.75
C LYS A 177 2.04 21.43 25.94
N VAL A 178 2.40 20.30 26.54
CA VAL A 178 1.58 19.62 27.56
C VAL A 178 2.36 19.47 28.87
N CYS A 179 3.62 19.03 28.80
CA CYS A 179 4.42 18.77 30.00
C CYS A 179 5.06 20.02 30.63
N GLY A 180 4.85 21.20 30.05
CA GLY A 180 5.35 22.47 30.58
C GLY A 180 6.85 22.69 30.37
N GLU A 181 7.47 21.99 29.40
CA GLU A 181 8.89 22.18 29.11
C GLU A 181 9.18 23.46 28.33
N GLU A 182 10.32 24.09 28.65
CA GLU A 182 10.80 25.29 27.96
C GLU A 182 11.12 25.01 26.50
N LYS A 183 10.42 25.71 25.59
CA LYS A 183 10.55 25.56 24.13
C LYS A 183 11.99 25.58 23.65
N ASP A 184 12.80 26.50 24.15
CA ASP A 184 14.18 26.71 23.67
C ASP A 184 15.10 25.51 23.96
N ALA A 185 14.80 24.71 25.00
CA ALA A 185 15.57 23.51 25.32
C ALA A 185 15.41 22.38 24.28
N TYR A 186 14.29 22.36 23.54
CA TYR A 186 13.95 21.27 22.61
C TYR A 186 13.94 21.71 21.14
N ARG A 187 13.91 23.02 20.88
CA ARG A 187 13.82 23.58 19.53
C ARG A 187 14.91 23.08 18.59
N ALA A 188 16.16 23.02 19.07
CA ALA A 188 17.28 22.53 18.26
C ALA A 188 17.11 21.05 17.87
N LEU A 189 16.63 20.22 18.80
CA LEU A 189 16.40 18.78 18.57
C LEU A 189 15.28 18.56 17.54
N ILE A 190 14.16 19.28 17.68
CA ILE A 190 13.06 19.24 16.71
C ILE A 190 13.56 19.67 15.32
N ASN A 191 14.31 20.78 15.24
CA ASN A 191 14.81 21.30 13.98
C ASN A 191 15.78 20.34 13.27
N GLU A 192 16.62 19.63 14.02
CA GLU A 192 17.53 18.61 13.47
C GLU A 192 16.76 17.47 12.81
N ASP A 193 15.75 16.94 13.51
CA ASP A 193 14.89 15.87 12.98
C ASP A 193 14.07 16.34 11.76
N LEU A 194 13.48 17.54 11.83
CA LEU A 194 12.73 18.12 10.71
C LEU A 194 13.62 18.39 9.50
N SER A 195 14.87 18.82 9.70
CA SER A 195 15.84 19.01 8.61
C SER A 195 16.20 17.69 7.94
N THR A 196 16.32 16.61 8.71
CA THR A 196 16.51 15.25 8.16
C THR A 196 15.28 14.83 7.35
N LEU A 197 14.09 15.03 7.89
CA LEU A 197 12.81 14.69 7.26
C LEU A 197 12.57 15.45 5.94
N ASP A 198 13.02 16.70 5.84
CA ASP A 198 12.95 17.48 4.59
C ASP A 198 13.73 16.84 3.44
N GLY A 199 14.83 16.15 3.75
CA GLY A 199 15.62 15.40 2.76
C GLY A 199 14.88 14.23 2.11
N PHE A 200 13.69 13.87 2.63
CA PHE A 200 12.88 12.77 2.10
C PHE A 200 11.83 13.24 1.09
N TYR A 201 11.65 14.55 0.93
CA TYR A 201 10.68 15.13 0.01
C TYR A 201 11.09 14.91 -1.45
N ILE A 202 10.21 14.31 -2.25
CA ILE A 202 10.46 13.98 -3.67
C ILE A 202 9.57 14.78 -4.65
N GLY A 203 8.80 15.74 -4.15
CA GLY A 203 8.04 16.71 -4.95
C GLY A 203 6.53 16.43 -5.04
N LYS A 204 5.75 17.48 -5.32
CA LYS A 204 4.28 17.47 -5.43
C LYS A 204 3.58 16.83 -4.22
N GLY A 205 4.02 17.17 -3.02
CA GLY A 205 3.53 16.56 -1.78
C GLY A 205 4.05 15.14 -1.48
N TRP A 206 4.73 14.45 -2.40
CA TRP A 206 5.23 13.10 -2.14
C TRP A 206 6.54 13.11 -1.34
N SER A 207 6.67 12.14 -0.42
CA SER A 207 7.90 11.84 0.29
C SER A 207 8.24 10.35 0.22
N SER A 208 9.53 10.06 0.18
CA SER A 208 10.09 8.73 0.44
C SER A 208 10.18 8.48 1.95
N ASP A 209 10.29 7.23 2.38
CA ASP A 209 10.65 6.93 3.77
C ASP A 209 12.17 6.75 3.92
N GLY A 210 12.87 7.87 4.14
CA GLY A 210 14.33 7.94 4.01
C GLY A 210 14.74 8.60 2.67
N VAL A 211 16.02 8.95 2.56
CA VAL A 211 16.56 9.65 1.38
C VAL A 211 16.33 8.82 0.11
N TRP A 212 15.69 9.43 -0.89
CA TRP A 212 15.49 8.81 -2.19
C TRP A 212 16.83 8.62 -2.91
N ARG A 213 17.14 7.39 -3.32
CA ARG A 213 18.39 7.11 -4.04
C ARG A 213 18.41 7.82 -5.40
N PRO A 214 19.36 8.73 -5.68
CA PRO A 214 19.50 9.29 -7.02
C PRO A 214 19.97 8.22 -8.02
N ALA A 215 19.67 8.38 -9.30
CA ALA A 215 20.33 7.58 -10.35
C ALA A 215 21.85 7.85 -10.38
N ALA A 216 22.64 6.78 -10.46
CA ALA A 216 24.08 6.90 -10.67
C ALA A 216 24.37 7.37 -12.11
N ALA A 217 25.46 8.13 -12.28
CA ALA A 217 25.93 8.54 -13.62
C ALA A 217 26.40 7.32 -14.44
N ASP A 218 27.06 6.36 -13.79
CA ASP A 218 27.35 5.03 -14.35
C ASP A 218 26.45 3.97 -13.72
N ALA A 219 25.75 3.22 -14.55
CA ALA A 219 24.92 2.06 -14.19
C ALA A 219 25.69 0.93 -13.46
N LYS A 220 27.02 0.90 -13.55
CA LYS A 220 27.90 -0.02 -12.81
C LYS A 220 28.12 0.42 -11.36
N GLU A 221 27.93 1.70 -11.08
CA GLU A 221 28.04 2.30 -9.73
C GLU A 221 26.69 2.37 -9.02
N GLU A 222 25.59 1.98 -9.68
CA GLU A 222 24.29 1.94 -9.04
C GLU A 222 24.28 0.92 -7.87
N GLY A 223 24.01 1.41 -6.66
CA GLY A 223 23.92 0.56 -5.47
C GLY A 223 25.26 0.17 -4.84
N ILE A 224 26.34 0.91 -5.11
CA ILE A 224 27.60 0.82 -4.38
C ILE A 224 27.80 2.01 -3.42
N GLY A 225 28.80 1.92 -2.53
CA GLY A 225 29.16 2.99 -1.60
C GLY A 225 28.04 3.35 -0.62
N GLU A 226 27.99 4.62 -0.20
CA GLU A 226 26.99 5.11 0.77
C GLU A 226 25.55 5.01 0.25
N ASN A 227 25.34 5.01 -1.06
CA ASN A 227 24.01 4.90 -1.67
C ASN A 227 23.47 3.47 -1.69
N ALA A 228 24.30 2.44 -1.45
CA ALA A 228 23.88 1.04 -1.41
C ALA A 228 22.77 0.78 -0.37
N ALA A 229 22.76 1.56 0.72
CA ALA A 229 21.78 1.46 1.80
C ALA A 229 20.44 2.19 1.52
N ARG A 230 20.33 2.95 0.43
CA ARG A 230 19.14 3.77 0.11
C ARG A 230 18.23 3.10 -0.92
N GLY A 231 16.92 3.26 -0.77
CA GLY A 231 15.91 2.75 -1.71
C GLY A 231 15.27 3.84 -2.58
N ARG A 232 14.24 3.46 -3.33
CA ARG A 232 13.32 4.32 -4.07
C ARG A 232 11.90 3.84 -3.81
N HIS A 233 11.32 4.20 -2.68
CA HIS A 233 10.00 3.71 -2.25
C HIS A 233 9.11 4.87 -1.81
N ALA A 234 7.98 5.00 -2.48
CA ALA A 234 6.91 5.94 -2.18
C ALA A 234 5.59 5.17 -2.26
N ASP A 235 5.01 4.88 -1.11
CA ASP A 235 3.83 4.02 -0.94
C ASP A 235 2.84 4.61 0.08
N TYR A 236 1.82 3.86 0.47
CA TYR A 236 0.86 4.33 1.48
C TYR A 236 1.47 4.58 2.85
N TYR A 237 2.62 3.97 3.17
CA TYR A 237 3.28 4.22 4.44
C TYR A 237 3.74 5.68 4.49
N SER A 238 4.59 6.10 3.56
CA SER A 238 5.02 7.51 3.52
C SER A 238 3.89 8.46 3.13
N GLY A 239 3.07 8.07 2.17
CA GLY A 239 2.04 8.91 1.57
C GLY A 239 0.75 9.06 2.38
N SER A 240 0.36 8.08 3.22
CA SER A 240 -0.95 8.13 3.88
C SER A 240 -0.92 8.08 5.40
N PHE A 241 -0.16 7.16 5.99
CA PHE A 241 -0.28 6.87 7.43
C PHE A 241 1.02 7.01 8.24
N ALA A 242 2.09 7.54 7.65
CA ALA A 242 3.28 7.98 8.37
C ALA A 242 3.63 9.44 8.02
N ILE A 243 4.41 9.72 6.98
CA ILE A 243 5.01 11.06 6.80
C ILE A 243 3.95 12.13 6.53
N GLN A 244 3.06 11.93 5.56
CA GLN A 244 1.99 12.91 5.27
C GLN A 244 1.06 13.12 6.48
N PHE A 245 0.69 12.02 7.15
CA PHE A 245 -0.13 12.06 8.37
C PHE A 245 0.54 12.90 9.47
N SER A 246 1.80 12.61 9.77
CA SER A 246 2.58 13.30 10.80
C SER A 246 2.87 14.77 10.43
N GLN A 247 3.08 15.10 9.15
CA GLN A 247 3.18 16.48 8.68
C GLN A 247 1.90 17.29 8.94
N ILE A 248 0.73 16.72 8.63
CA ILE A 248 -0.56 17.38 8.85
C ILE A 248 -0.82 17.58 10.35
N LEU A 249 -0.57 16.55 11.16
CA LEU A 249 -0.72 16.66 12.61
C LEU A 249 0.25 17.68 13.22
N TYR A 250 1.51 17.72 12.78
CA TYR A 250 2.46 18.74 13.21
C TYR A 250 1.94 20.13 12.85
N ALA A 251 1.44 20.31 11.62
CA ALA A 251 0.86 21.58 11.18
C ALA A 251 -0.37 22.02 12.00
N LYS A 252 -1.08 21.08 12.63
CA LYS A 252 -2.19 21.35 13.54
C LYS A 252 -1.69 21.76 14.93
N PHE A 253 -0.76 21.00 15.52
CA PHE A 253 -0.37 21.16 16.91
C PHE A 253 0.76 22.18 17.15
N ALA A 254 1.57 22.47 16.13
CA ALA A 254 2.76 23.32 16.23
C ALA A 254 2.60 24.71 15.58
N ALA A 255 1.40 25.07 15.11
CA ALA A 255 1.16 26.31 14.36
C ALA A 255 1.56 27.59 15.11
N ASP A 256 1.46 27.59 16.44
CA ASP A 256 1.84 28.71 17.32
C ASP A 256 3.35 28.80 17.58
N ILE A 257 4.10 27.70 17.41
CA ILE A 257 5.53 27.64 17.71
C ILE A 257 6.43 27.56 16.48
N ASP A 258 5.92 27.07 15.35
CA ASP A 258 6.64 26.88 14.08
C ASP A 258 5.73 27.16 12.85
N PRO A 259 5.19 28.38 12.71
CA PRO A 259 4.20 28.71 11.68
C PRO A 259 4.72 28.56 10.25
N GLU A 260 5.99 28.88 9.99
CA GLU A 260 6.60 28.80 8.66
C GLU A 260 6.63 27.35 8.14
N ARG A 261 7.03 26.41 8.99
CA ARG A 261 7.03 24.98 8.64
C ARG A 261 5.62 24.45 8.43
N CYS A 262 4.68 24.89 9.27
CA CYS A 262 3.29 24.50 9.16
C CYS A 262 2.71 24.91 7.79
N ILE A 263 3.03 26.10 7.27
CA ILE A 263 2.61 26.53 5.92
C ILE A 263 3.14 25.56 4.85
N ILE A 264 4.41 25.16 4.94
CA ILE A 264 5.03 24.22 3.98
C ILE A 264 4.30 22.86 4.02
N PHE A 265 4.05 22.31 5.20
CA PHE A 265 3.39 21.01 5.34
C PHE A 265 1.94 21.03 4.87
N LYS A 266 1.19 22.10 5.13
CA LYS A 266 -0.15 22.30 4.56
C LYS A 266 -0.10 22.35 3.04
N SER A 267 0.84 23.11 2.47
CA SER A 267 1.07 23.16 1.01
C SER A 267 1.35 21.78 0.42
N ARG A 268 2.24 21.00 1.05
CA ARG A 268 2.54 19.62 0.61
C ARG A 268 1.31 18.71 0.64
N ALA A 269 0.45 18.81 1.65
CA ALA A 269 -0.79 18.05 1.72
C ALA A 269 -1.76 18.42 0.58
N HIS A 270 -1.91 19.71 0.29
CA HIS A 270 -2.73 20.20 -0.84
C HIS A 270 -2.17 19.79 -2.21
N GLU A 271 -0.85 19.64 -2.36
CA GLU A 271 -0.24 19.09 -3.58
C GLU A 271 -0.46 17.57 -3.69
N PHE A 272 -0.31 16.84 -2.59
CA PHE A 272 -0.42 15.38 -2.56
C PHE A 272 -1.84 14.89 -2.94
N ILE A 273 -2.88 15.54 -2.40
CA ILE A 273 -4.28 15.14 -2.64
C ILE A 273 -4.69 15.23 -4.12
N GLN A 274 -4.01 16.05 -4.93
CA GLN A 274 -4.31 16.23 -6.37
C GLN A 274 -4.17 14.94 -7.18
N LEU A 275 -3.34 14.00 -6.73
CA LEU A 275 -3.11 12.72 -7.40
C LEU A 275 -3.43 11.51 -6.52
N PHE A 276 -3.43 11.65 -5.19
CA PHE A 276 -3.64 10.52 -4.30
C PHE A 276 -5.03 9.88 -4.43
N TRP A 277 -6.06 10.65 -4.80
CA TRP A 277 -7.41 10.12 -5.04
C TRP A 277 -7.43 8.99 -6.06
N ALA A 278 -6.54 9.04 -7.06
CA ALA A 278 -6.50 8.05 -8.13
C ALA A 278 -6.16 6.64 -7.62
N TYR A 279 -5.54 6.50 -6.44
CA TYR A 279 -5.16 5.20 -5.88
C TYR A 279 -6.35 4.39 -5.35
N PHE A 280 -7.55 4.99 -5.33
CA PHE A 280 -8.80 4.37 -4.90
C PHE A 280 -9.76 4.26 -6.09
N ASP A 281 -10.49 3.14 -6.17
CA ASP A 281 -11.57 3.02 -7.16
C ASP A 281 -12.82 3.79 -6.72
N ALA A 282 -13.80 3.88 -7.61
CA ALA A 282 -15.06 4.56 -7.35
C ALA A 282 -15.89 3.94 -6.20
N HIS A 283 -15.57 2.72 -5.76
CA HIS A 283 -16.20 2.01 -4.65
C HIS A 283 -15.39 2.09 -3.34
N GLY A 284 -14.19 2.68 -3.36
CA GLY A 284 -13.31 2.83 -2.22
C GLY A 284 -12.20 1.77 -2.09
N ALA A 285 -12.06 0.84 -3.06
CA ALA A 285 -10.99 -0.14 -3.05
C ALA A 285 -9.64 0.53 -3.35
N ALA A 286 -8.68 0.40 -2.45
CA ALA A 286 -7.31 0.87 -2.68
C ALA A 286 -6.52 -0.15 -3.52
N ILE A 287 -5.59 0.31 -4.35
CA ILE A 287 -4.63 -0.58 -5.01
C ILE A 287 -3.57 -1.01 -3.99
N PRO A 288 -3.46 -2.30 -3.59
CA PRO A 288 -2.44 -2.72 -2.64
C PRO A 288 -1.03 -2.63 -3.25
N PHE A 289 -0.16 -1.82 -2.65
CA PHE A 289 1.20 -1.58 -3.10
C PHE A 289 2.11 -1.16 -1.94
N GLY A 290 3.34 -1.68 -1.89
CA GLY A 290 4.34 -1.33 -0.89
C GLY A 290 4.24 -2.14 0.41
N ARG A 291 4.86 -1.60 1.46
CA ARG A 291 4.97 -2.26 2.78
C ARG A 291 3.78 -1.98 3.70
N SER A 292 3.72 -2.72 4.81
CA SER A 292 2.78 -2.49 5.92
C SER A 292 1.30 -2.52 5.54
N LEU A 293 0.96 -3.28 4.48
CA LEU A 293 -0.42 -3.43 4.04
C LEU A 293 -1.29 -4.17 5.08
N CYS A 294 -0.67 -4.80 6.08
CA CYS A 294 -1.38 -5.38 7.22
C CYS A 294 -2.12 -4.35 8.10
N TYR A 295 -1.87 -3.04 7.88
CA TYR A 295 -2.59 -1.93 8.51
C TYR A 295 -3.90 -1.57 7.78
N LYS A 296 -4.25 -2.30 6.71
CA LYS A 296 -5.58 -2.35 6.11
C LYS A 296 -6.11 -0.96 5.72
N PHE A 297 -7.12 -0.47 6.43
CA PHE A 297 -7.78 0.80 6.16
C PHE A 297 -6.96 2.04 6.53
N ALA A 298 -5.74 1.89 7.11
CA ALA A 298 -4.78 2.98 7.27
C ALA A 298 -4.47 3.69 5.93
N MET A 299 -4.68 3.05 4.78
CA MET A 299 -4.54 3.68 3.46
C MET A 299 -5.40 4.95 3.32
N GLY A 300 -6.53 5.05 4.03
CA GLY A 300 -7.37 6.25 4.07
C GLY A 300 -6.96 7.32 5.10
N ALA A 301 -5.91 7.08 5.90
CA ALA A 301 -5.55 7.94 7.03
C ALA A 301 -5.20 9.37 6.63
N PHE A 302 -4.65 9.57 5.43
CA PHE A 302 -4.42 10.90 4.88
C PHE A 302 -5.69 11.75 4.87
N TYR A 303 -6.83 11.22 4.38
CA TYR A 303 -8.08 11.98 4.31
C TYR A 303 -8.63 12.30 5.70
N ALA A 304 -8.49 11.38 6.65
CA ALA A 304 -8.86 11.62 8.04
C ALA A 304 -8.00 12.73 8.68
N ALA A 305 -6.68 12.69 8.48
CA ALA A 305 -5.78 13.74 8.94
C ALA A 305 -6.03 15.07 8.24
N PHE A 306 -6.30 15.07 6.93
CA PHE A 306 -6.56 16.27 6.13
C PHE A 306 -7.76 17.04 6.66
N ALA A 307 -8.87 16.34 6.91
CA ALA A 307 -10.05 16.92 7.55
C ALA A 307 -9.75 17.39 8.98
N TYR A 308 -9.15 16.52 9.82
CA TYR A 308 -8.83 16.86 11.21
C TYR A 308 -7.85 18.04 11.35
N GLY A 309 -6.94 18.20 10.39
CA GLY A 309 -5.99 19.30 10.28
C GLY A 309 -6.61 20.62 9.80
N GLY A 310 -7.89 20.63 9.44
CA GLY A 310 -8.60 21.83 8.97
C GLY A 310 -8.13 22.31 7.60
N LEU A 311 -7.83 21.37 6.69
CA LEU A 311 -7.29 21.68 5.36
C LEU A 311 -8.35 21.65 4.25
N CYS A 312 -9.61 21.38 4.61
CA CYS A 312 -10.70 21.39 3.64
C CYS A 312 -10.97 22.80 3.11
N ASP A 313 -11.24 22.89 1.82
CA ASP A 313 -11.61 24.12 1.11
C ASP A 313 -12.75 23.83 0.13
N ASP A 314 -13.95 24.31 0.45
CA ASP A 314 -15.17 24.07 -0.33
C ASP A 314 -15.18 24.76 -1.69
N ALA A 315 -14.24 25.68 -1.95
CA ALA A 315 -14.06 26.27 -3.27
C ALA A 315 -13.35 25.31 -4.25
N HIS A 316 -12.71 24.24 -3.76
CA HIS A 316 -11.88 23.37 -4.58
C HIS A 316 -12.43 21.92 -4.62
N PRO A 317 -12.57 21.32 -5.82
CA PRO A 317 -13.34 20.09 -6.00
C PRO A 317 -12.76 18.87 -5.25
N LEU A 318 -11.43 18.76 -5.15
CA LEU A 318 -10.78 17.61 -4.49
C LEU A 318 -10.54 17.80 -2.99
N THR A 319 -10.66 19.03 -2.48
CA THR A 319 -10.34 19.38 -1.08
C THR A 319 -11.55 19.89 -0.31
N SER A 320 -12.71 20.01 -0.95
CA SER A 320 -13.96 20.32 -0.25
C SER A 320 -14.26 19.29 0.85
N HIS A 321 -15.01 19.72 1.86
CA HIS A 321 -15.41 18.82 2.95
C HIS A 321 -16.14 17.58 2.40
N GLY A 322 -17.03 17.77 1.43
CA GLY A 322 -17.78 16.68 0.80
C GLY A 322 -16.91 15.69 0.01
N ALA A 323 -15.87 16.17 -0.69
CA ALA A 323 -14.95 15.32 -1.44
C ALA A 323 -14.03 14.51 -0.50
N VAL A 324 -13.43 15.17 0.50
CA VAL A 324 -12.57 14.50 1.49
C VAL A 324 -13.37 13.47 2.30
N LYS A 325 -14.59 13.82 2.72
CA LYS A 325 -15.54 12.89 3.35
C LYS A 325 -15.85 11.70 2.46
N GLY A 326 -16.13 11.96 1.19
CA GLY A 326 -16.40 10.91 0.22
C GLY A 326 -15.27 9.92 0.06
N MET A 327 -14.04 10.40 -0.10
CA MET A 327 -12.89 9.52 -0.23
C MET A 327 -12.70 8.64 1.00
N LEU A 328 -12.75 9.24 2.21
CA LEU A 328 -12.57 8.49 3.45
C LEU A 328 -13.69 7.47 3.69
N LEU A 329 -14.95 7.91 3.67
CA LEU A 329 -16.07 7.04 4.06
C LEU A 329 -16.35 5.94 3.03
N ARG A 330 -16.15 6.18 1.72
CA ARG A 330 -16.18 5.09 0.72
C ARG A 330 -15.12 4.03 1.02
N HIS A 331 -13.89 4.45 1.33
CA HIS A 331 -12.82 3.51 1.66
C HIS A 331 -13.16 2.68 2.90
N MET A 332 -13.71 3.31 3.94
CA MET A 332 -14.15 2.61 5.15
C MET A 332 -15.28 1.62 4.86
N ARG A 333 -16.29 2.00 4.05
CA ARG A 333 -17.36 1.09 3.62
C ARG A 333 -16.82 -0.10 2.82
N TRP A 334 -15.83 0.12 1.96
CA TRP A 334 -15.19 -0.96 1.22
C TRP A 334 -14.56 -1.98 2.19
N TRP A 335 -13.80 -1.51 3.18
CA TRP A 335 -13.20 -2.39 4.18
C TRP A 335 -14.24 -3.10 5.04
N ALA A 336 -15.32 -2.43 5.46
CA ALA A 336 -16.43 -3.03 6.18
C ALA A 336 -16.99 -4.24 5.40
N ALA A 337 -17.32 -4.03 4.12
CA ALA A 337 -17.88 -5.05 3.24
C ALA A 337 -16.91 -6.21 2.93
N HIS A 338 -15.59 -6.00 3.04
CA HIS A 338 -14.55 -6.99 2.73
C HIS A 338 -13.78 -7.50 3.97
N SER A 339 -14.35 -7.35 5.16
CA SER A 339 -13.67 -7.67 6.43
C SER A 339 -13.97 -9.08 7.00
N GLN A 340 -14.68 -9.92 6.26
CA GLN A 340 -15.10 -11.27 6.70
C GLN A 340 -13.95 -12.11 7.28
N ASP A 341 -12.75 -11.97 6.73
CA ASP A 341 -11.55 -12.67 7.17
C ASP A 341 -10.49 -11.73 7.77
N SER A 342 -10.84 -10.52 8.17
CA SER A 342 -9.89 -9.54 8.76
C SER A 342 -9.75 -9.64 10.29
N PHE A 343 -10.64 -10.39 10.94
CA PHE A 343 -10.70 -10.54 12.40
C PHE A 343 -10.53 -12.01 12.81
N TRP A 344 -9.89 -12.24 13.95
CA TRP A 344 -9.91 -13.54 14.63
C TRP A 344 -11.29 -13.81 15.25
N PRO A 345 -11.59 -15.06 15.65
CA PRO A 345 -12.88 -15.39 16.28
C PRO A 345 -13.22 -14.59 17.53
N ASP A 346 -12.24 -14.01 18.22
CA ASP A 346 -12.41 -13.11 19.37
C ASP A 346 -12.70 -11.65 19.00
N GLY A 347 -12.68 -11.32 17.69
CA GLY A 347 -12.90 -9.98 17.15
C GLY A 347 -11.63 -9.15 16.98
N THR A 348 -10.46 -9.63 17.39
CA THR A 348 -9.20 -8.89 17.24
C THR A 348 -8.67 -8.94 15.80
N MET A 349 -8.01 -7.88 15.32
CA MET A 349 -7.47 -7.84 13.95
C MET A 349 -6.30 -8.83 13.75
N ASN A 350 -6.26 -9.47 12.58
CA ASN A 350 -5.18 -10.40 12.22
C ASN A 350 -4.07 -9.75 11.36
N ILE A 351 -2.91 -10.42 11.30
CA ILE A 351 -1.82 -10.07 10.38
C ILE A 351 -2.14 -10.61 8.99
N GLY A 352 -2.37 -9.70 8.05
CA GLY A 352 -2.75 -10.01 6.67
C GLY A 352 -3.45 -8.82 6.02
N TYR A 353 -3.77 -8.94 4.72
CA TYR A 353 -4.48 -7.90 3.99
C TYR A 353 -6.01 -8.09 4.08
N LEU A 354 -6.61 -9.00 3.29
CA LEU A 354 -8.04 -9.37 3.43
C LEU A 354 -8.28 -10.63 4.28
N TYR A 355 -7.24 -11.44 4.49
CA TYR A 355 -7.26 -12.63 5.31
C TYR A 355 -5.89 -12.83 6.00
N PRO A 356 -5.77 -13.67 7.05
CA PRO A 356 -4.51 -13.90 7.74
C PRO A 356 -3.47 -14.48 6.77
N ASN A 357 -2.36 -13.77 6.60
CA ASN A 357 -1.31 -14.18 5.67
C ASN A 357 0.08 -13.78 6.19
N MET A 358 0.77 -14.73 6.83
CA MET A 358 2.13 -14.53 7.32
C MET A 358 3.19 -14.48 6.21
N TYR A 359 2.88 -14.83 4.96
CA TYR A 359 3.85 -14.68 3.86
C TYR A 359 4.08 -13.23 3.48
N MET A 360 3.10 -12.35 3.72
CA MET A 360 3.24 -10.91 3.46
C MET A 360 3.71 -10.10 4.68
N SER A 361 3.78 -10.69 5.88
CA SER A 361 4.18 -9.98 7.09
C SER A 361 5.61 -9.46 7.03
N GLU A 362 5.87 -8.34 7.68
CA GLU A 362 7.22 -7.83 7.93
C GLU A 362 7.80 -8.35 9.26
N ASN A 363 9.12 -8.28 9.41
CA ASN A 363 9.83 -8.70 10.62
C ASN A 363 9.52 -7.86 11.86
N TYR A 364 8.81 -6.75 11.70
CA TYR A 364 8.35 -5.86 12.78
C TYR A 364 6.86 -6.02 13.07
N ASN A 365 6.13 -6.91 12.40
CA ASN A 365 4.71 -7.11 12.69
C ASN A 365 4.53 -8.02 13.91
N SER A 366 4.07 -7.45 15.02
CA SER A 366 3.50 -8.18 16.15
C SER A 366 2.00 -8.48 15.91
N PRO A 367 1.35 -9.34 16.73
CA PRO A 367 -0.12 -9.47 16.72
C PRO A 367 -0.87 -8.15 16.88
N GLN A 368 -0.30 -7.21 17.64
CA GLN A 368 -0.85 -5.89 17.92
C GLN A 368 -0.70 -4.93 16.73
N SER A 369 0.18 -5.27 15.78
CA SER A 369 0.56 -4.33 14.76
C SER A 369 -0.55 -3.80 13.84
N PRO A 370 -1.57 -4.60 13.44
CA PRO A 370 -2.67 -4.15 12.60
C PRO A 370 -3.45 -2.94 13.12
N TYR A 371 -3.37 -2.61 14.42
CA TYR A 371 -4.10 -1.48 15.01
C TYR A 371 -3.63 -0.09 14.56
N TRP A 372 -2.55 0.01 13.77
CA TRP A 372 -2.27 1.23 13.00
C TRP A 372 -3.42 1.63 12.07
N ALA A 373 -4.29 0.68 11.68
CA ALA A 373 -5.51 0.95 10.92
C ALA A 373 -6.35 2.09 11.52
N LEU A 374 -6.33 2.23 12.85
CA LEU A 374 -7.12 3.23 13.58
C LEU A 374 -6.76 4.68 13.26
N LYS A 375 -5.63 4.96 12.61
CA LYS A 375 -5.30 6.30 12.09
C LYS A 375 -6.39 6.89 11.17
N SER A 376 -7.12 6.06 10.43
CA SER A 376 -8.21 6.53 9.55
C SER A 376 -9.47 6.97 10.29
N LEU A 377 -9.53 6.75 11.61
CA LEU A 377 -10.69 7.09 12.44
C LEU A 377 -10.50 8.39 13.23
N VAL A 378 -9.32 9.04 13.14
CA VAL A 378 -9.03 10.28 13.89
C VAL A 378 -9.97 11.44 13.53
N VAL A 379 -10.66 11.37 12.38
CA VAL A 379 -11.65 12.35 11.94
C VAL A 379 -12.82 12.50 12.94
N MET A 380 -13.07 11.51 13.80
CA MET A 380 -14.09 11.58 14.86
C MET A 380 -13.84 12.66 15.91
N ALA A 381 -12.61 13.16 16.00
CA ALA A 381 -12.27 14.31 16.83
C ALA A 381 -13.01 15.59 16.40
N LEU A 382 -13.47 15.66 15.14
CA LEU A 382 -14.32 16.76 14.68
C LEU A 382 -15.71 16.65 15.34
N PRO A 383 -16.28 17.75 15.87
CA PRO A 383 -17.59 17.75 16.52
C PRO A 383 -18.72 17.47 15.52
N GLU A 384 -19.87 16.99 15.97
CA GLU A 384 -20.99 16.63 15.06
C GLU A 384 -21.44 17.76 14.12
N GLY A 385 -21.34 19.02 14.57
CA GLY A 385 -21.66 20.20 13.77
C GLY A 385 -20.56 20.67 12.81
N ASP A 386 -19.41 20.00 12.76
CA ASP A 386 -18.30 20.39 11.86
C ASP A 386 -18.73 20.33 10.38
N PRO A 387 -18.24 21.25 9.51
CA PRO A 387 -18.51 21.21 8.08
C PRO A 387 -18.20 19.86 7.42
N PHE A 388 -17.21 19.10 7.90
CA PHE A 388 -16.96 17.75 7.45
C PHE A 388 -18.17 16.83 7.66
N TRP A 389 -18.79 16.84 8.84
CA TRP A 389 -19.92 15.95 9.13
C TRP A 389 -21.21 16.42 8.50
N THR A 390 -21.41 17.73 8.39
CA THR A 390 -22.64 18.34 7.85
C THR A 390 -22.66 18.42 6.32
N ALA A 391 -21.51 18.45 5.66
CA ALA A 391 -21.44 18.43 4.20
C ALA A 391 -22.00 17.12 3.61
N ALA A 392 -22.65 17.24 2.45
CA ALA A 392 -23.03 16.09 1.65
C ALA A 392 -21.78 15.37 1.13
N GLU A 393 -21.82 14.04 1.11
CA GLU A 393 -20.74 13.25 0.51
C GLU A 393 -20.73 13.50 -1.02
N LEU A 394 -19.61 13.97 -1.56
CA LEU A 394 -19.44 14.10 -3.01
C LEU A 394 -18.93 12.79 -3.62
N PRO A 395 -19.32 12.48 -4.87
CA PRO A 395 -18.91 11.25 -5.54
C PRO A 395 -17.39 11.16 -5.75
N HIS A 396 -16.93 9.99 -6.18
CA HIS A 396 -15.52 9.83 -6.53
C HIS A 396 -15.18 10.65 -7.78
N PRO A 397 -13.99 11.27 -7.91
CA PRO A 397 -13.63 12.05 -9.11
C PRO A 397 -13.82 11.28 -10.43
N LEU A 398 -13.57 9.97 -10.43
CA LEU A 398 -13.82 9.07 -11.57
C LEU A 398 -15.27 9.04 -12.07
N GLN A 399 -16.26 9.44 -11.26
CA GLN A 399 -17.68 9.46 -11.64
C GLN A 399 -18.10 10.82 -12.24
N GLU A 400 -17.45 11.92 -11.84
CA GLU A 400 -17.78 13.28 -12.33
C GLU A 400 -17.01 13.68 -13.59
N MET A 401 -15.84 13.09 -13.87
CA MET A 401 -15.03 13.35 -15.08
C MET A 401 -15.68 12.87 -16.40
N SER A 402 -17.00 12.72 -16.43
CA SER A 402 -17.79 12.24 -17.58
C SER A 402 -18.36 13.37 -18.46
N SER A 403 -18.25 14.65 -18.06
CA SER A 403 -18.88 15.76 -18.80
C SER A 403 -17.98 16.51 -19.79
N GLU A 404 -16.65 16.40 -19.71
CA GLU A 404 -15.73 16.99 -20.69
C GLU A 404 -14.83 15.91 -21.32
N GLN A 405 -14.95 15.79 -22.65
CA GLN A 405 -14.21 14.85 -23.48
C GLN A 405 -12.71 15.15 -23.44
N SER A 406 -11.89 14.42 -22.65
CA SER A 406 -10.48 14.06 -22.97
C SER A 406 -9.69 13.46 -21.80
N GLU A 407 -10.18 13.40 -20.57
CA GLU A 407 -9.38 12.82 -19.48
C GLU A 407 -9.57 11.29 -19.43
N THR A 408 -8.75 10.58 -20.21
CA THR A 408 -8.49 9.15 -19.99
C THR A 408 -8.20 9.01 -18.49
N GLY A 409 -8.88 8.17 -17.73
CA GLY A 409 -8.65 8.00 -16.28
C GLY A 409 -7.28 7.38 -15.94
N ILE A 410 -6.27 7.70 -16.72
CA ILE A 410 -4.86 7.37 -16.67
C ILE A 410 -4.12 8.57 -16.11
N GLN A 411 -3.52 8.43 -14.93
CA GLN A 411 -2.87 9.50 -14.18
C GLN A 411 -1.38 9.20 -14.01
N VAL A 412 -0.51 10.10 -14.47
CA VAL A 412 0.95 9.96 -14.32
C VAL A 412 1.38 10.52 -12.96
N VAL A 413 1.80 9.64 -12.06
CA VAL A 413 2.31 9.99 -10.73
C VAL A 413 3.84 10.05 -10.79
N GLY A 414 4.33 11.14 -11.36
CA GLY A 414 5.75 11.38 -11.62
C GLY A 414 6.67 11.12 -10.41
N PRO A 415 6.42 11.75 -9.24
CA PRO A 415 7.25 11.53 -8.05
C PRO A 415 7.34 10.06 -7.63
N ALA A 416 6.23 9.32 -7.64
CA ALA A 416 6.19 7.90 -7.27
C ALA A 416 6.62 6.94 -8.40
N ARG A 417 6.96 7.44 -9.60
CA ARG A 417 7.30 6.62 -10.78
C ARG A 417 6.22 5.58 -11.12
N GLN A 418 4.97 6.02 -11.15
CA GLN A 418 3.80 5.18 -11.39
C GLN A 418 2.84 5.82 -12.41
N ILE A 419 2.04 4.99 -13.07
CA ILE A 419 0.90 5.42 -13.87
C ILE A 419 -0.34 4.71 -13.33
N VAL A 420 -1.26 5.44 -12.72
CA VAL A 420 -2.53 4.88 -12.24
C VAL A 420 -3.51 4.80 -13.40
N CYS A 421 -4.18 3.67 -13.55
CA CYS A 421 -5.00 3.34 -14.70
C CYS A 421 -6.42 2.99 -14.26
N ASN A 422 -7.38 3.84 -14.63
CA ASN A 422 -8.81 3.61 -14.50
C ASN A 422 -9.55 4.12 -15.75
N HIS A 423 -9.36 3.43 -16.88
CA HIS A 423 -9.98 3.85 -18.13
C HIS A 423 -11.51 3.76 -18.05
N GLN A 424 -12.24 4.82 -18.40
CA GLN A 424 -13.71 4.88 -18.24
C GLN A 424 -14.47 3.79 -19.01
N SER A 425 -14.01 3.47 -20.23
CA SER A 425 -14.55 2.35 -21.03
C SER A 425 -13.99 0.97 -20.61
N GLY A 426 -12.95 0.95 -19.78
CA GLY A 426 -12.37 -0.27 -19.22
C GLY A 426 -13.15 -0.67 -17.97
N ASN A 427 -12.86 -1.86 -17.46
CA ASN A 427 -13.47 -2.32 -16.21
C ASN A 427 -12.40 -2.89 -15.28
N HIS A 428 -11.32 -2.13 -15.07
CA HIS A 428 -10.22 -2.52 -14.21
C HIS A 428 -9.50 -1.29 -13.66
N HIS A 429 -9.37 -1.24 -12.33
CA HIS A 429 -8.60 -0.21 -11.63
C HIS A 429 -7.27 -0.79 -11.11
N PHE A 430 -6.16 -0.26 -11.61
CA PHE A 430 -4.82 -0.74 -11.31
C PHE A 430 -3.78 0.37 -11.49
N LEU A 431 -2.55 0.14 -11.04
CA LEU A 431 -1.43 1.00 -11.37
C LEU A 431 -0.34 0.20 -12.07
N LEU A 432 0.35 0.85 -12.99
CA LEU A 432 1.63 0.42 -13.53
C LEU A 432 2.73 0.98 -12.65
N SER A 433 3.75 0.17 -12.34
CA SER A 433 4.89 0.59 -11.53
C SER A 433 6.21 0.22 -12.18
N SER A 434 7.11 1.20 -12.25
CA SER A 434 8.46 1.00 -12.76
C SER A 434 9.46 1.85 -11.99
N GLY A 435 10.54 1.25 -11.50
CA GLY A 435 11.62 2.00 -10.86
C GLY A 435 11.64 2.03 -9.33
N GLN A 436 10.51 1.71 -8.67
CA GLN A 436 10.49 1.62 -7.21
C GLN A 436 11.18 0.34 -6.71
N PHE A 437 11.91 0.46 -5.60
CA PHE A 437 12.52 -0.67 -4.89
C PHE A 437 12.90 -0.30 -3.47
N CYS A 438 13.02 -1.32 -2.63
CA CYS A 438 13.49 -1.21 -1.26
C CYS A 438 14.72 -2.11 -1.07
N VAL A 439 15.69 -1.65 -0.26
CA VAL A 439 16.97 -2.34 -0.07
C VAL A 439 17.19 -2.91 1.32
N TRP A 440 16.41 -2.49 2.33
CA TRP A 440 16.46 -3.16 3.62
C TRP A 440 15.77 -4.54 3.55
N PRO A 441 16.20 -5.52 4.36
CA PRO A 441 15.71 -6.89 4.28
C PRO A 441 14.28 -7.00 4.81
N MET A 442 13.31 -6.83 3.92
CA MET A 442 11.89 -7.05 4.19
C MET A 442 11.40 -8.31 3.46
N LYS A 443 10.46 -9.01 4.06
CA LYS A 443 9.82 -10.16 3.42
C LYS A 443 9.07 -9.70 2.17
N ALA A 444 9.26 -10.43 1.07
CA ALA A 444 8.59 -10.21 -0.21
C ALA A 444 8.84 -8.83 -0.84
N THR A 445 10.01 -8.22 -0.65
CA THR A 445 10.35 -6.89 -1.18
C THR A 445 10.11 -6.75 -2.69
N GLN A 446 10.52 -7.73 -3.49
CA GLN A 446 10.29 -7.71 -4.94
C GLN A 446 8.79 -7.70 -5.26
N ALA A 447 7.99 -8.50 -4.56
CA ALA A 447 6.55 -8.54 -4.78
C ALA A 447 5.84 -7.24 -4.38
N LYS A 448 6.35 -6.52 -3.36
CA LYS A 448 5.76 -5.30 -2.83
C LYS A 448 6.10 -4.03 -3.63
N TYR A 449 7.27 -3.99 -4.27
CA TYR A 449 7.75 -2.79 -4.99
C TYR A 449 8.10 -3.01 -6.47
N ALA A 450 8.45 -4.23 -6.88
CA ALA A 450 9.10 -4.45 -8.18
C ALA A 450 8.22 -5.10 -9.25
N LYS A 451 6.95 -5.42 -8.99
CA LYS A 451 6.01 -5.84 -10.04
C LYS A 451 5.72 -4.71 -11.02
N PHE A 452 5.34 -5.06 -12.23
CA PHE A 452 5.01 -4.11 -13.30
C PHE A 452 3.61 -3.53 -13.18
N ALA A 453 2.70 -4.21 -12.48
CA ALA A 453 1.36 -3.72 -12.20
C ALA A 453 0.82 -4.25 -10.86
N TYR A 454 -0.06 -3.46 -10.24
CA TYR A 454 -0.78 -3.78 -9.01
C TYR A 454 -2.26 -3.44 -9.18
N SER A 455 -3.16 -4.29 -8.70
CA SER A 455 -4.60 -4.15 -8.94
C SER A 455 -5.41 -4.11 -7.65
N SER A 456 -6.38 -3.20 -7.59
CA SER A 456 -7.38 -3.12 -6.52
C SER A 456 -8.37 -4.29 -6.49
N ALA A 457 -8.53 -5.03 -7.60
CA ALA A 457 -9.46 -6.16 -7.72
C ALA A 457 -8.79 -7.53 -7.60
N PHE A 458 -7.53 -7.64 -8.04
CA PHE A 458 -6.85 -8.93 -8.16
C PHE A 458 -5.81 -9.19 -7.05
N GLY A 459 -5.35 -8.15 -6.35
CA GLY A 459 -4.26 -8.26 -5.38
C GLY A 459 -2.97 -8.77 -6.02
N PHE A 460 -1.83 -8.58 -5.36
CA PHE A 460 -0.58 -9.18 -5.81
C PHE A 460 -0.24 -10.43 -5.02
N SER A 461 0.58 -11.30 -5.59
CA SER A 461 1.11 -12.48 -4.88
C SER A 461 2.48 -12.23 -4.27
N VAL A 462 2.69 -12.78 -3.07
CA VAL A 462 3.96 -12.84 -2.34
C VAL A 462 4.53 -14.27 -2.40
N PRO A 463 5.87 -14.42 -2.38
CA PRO A 463 6.51 -15.72 -2.47
C PRO A 463 6.30 -16.57 -1.20
N THR A 464 6.06 -17.88 -1.39
CA THR A 464 6.03 -18.90 -0.32
C THR A 464 7.30 -19.76 -0.28
N GLY A 465 8.15 -19.63 -1.31
CA GLY A 465 9.35 -20.45 -1.55
C GLY A 465 9.98 -20.09 -2.91
N PRO A 466 11.06 -20.79 -3.33
CA PRO A 466 11.86 -20.40 -4.50
C PRO A 466 11.36 -20.95 -5.85
N LEU A 467 10.50 -21.97 -5.88
CA LEU A 467 10.01 -22.56 -7.13
C LEU A 467 9.06 -21.61 -7.85
N LEU A 468 8.89 -21.75 -9.17
CA LEU A 468 8.04 -20.86 -9.98
C LEU A 468 6.60 -20.71 -9.43
N ALA A 469 5.97 -21.82 -9.01
CA ALA A 469 4.63 -21.79 -8.40
C ALA A 469 4.61 -21.14 -7.01
N GLN A 470 5.75 -21.11 -6.32
CA GLN A 470 5.92 -20.54 -5.00
C GLN A 470 6.27 -19.05 -5.04
N ILE A 471 7.09 -18.62 -6.01
CA ILE A 471 7.36 -17.19 -6.23
C ILE A 471 6.19 -16.46 -6.88
N ALA A 472 5.25 -17.20 -7.48
CA ALA A 472 3.98 -16.71 -8.02
C ALA A 472 4.14 -15.40 -8.82
N PRO A 473 4.81 -15.40 -9.99
CA PRO A 473 5.21 -14.21 -10.73
C PRO A 473 4.06 -13.47 -11.44
N ASP A 474 2.94 -13.18 -10.76
CA ASP A 474 1.94 -12.27 -11.32
C ASP A 474 2.55 -10.88 -11.52
N SER A 475 2.18 -10.27 -12.64
CA SER A 475 2.65 -8.97 -13.09
C SER A 475 4.16 -8.80 -13.08
N THR A 476 4.90 -9.86 -13.37
CA THR A 476 6.38 -9.90 -13.28
C THR A 476 6.98 -10.68 -14.44
N LEU A 477 8.20 -10.30 -14.83
CA LEU A 477 9.09 -11.10 -15.67
C LEU A 477 10.04 -11.89 -14.77
N ALA A 478 9.88 -13.20 -14.70
CA ALA A 478 10.77 -14.10 -13.97
C ALA A 478 11.76 -14.77 -14.94
N LEU A 479 13.05 -14.73 -14.64
CA LEU A 479 14.13 -15.21 -15.49
C LEU A 479 14.91 -16.35 -14.82
N SER A 480 15.31 -17.36 -15.58
CA SER A 480 16.13 -18.48 -15.12
C SER A 480 17.23 -18.79 -16.13
N GLN A 481 18.41 -19.17 -15.63
CA GLN A 481 19.60 -19.59 -16.39
C GLN A 481 19.99 -21.06 -16.14
N ASP A 482 19.18 -21.80 -15.40
CA ASP A 482 19.46 -23.15 -14.91
C ASP A 482 18.32 -24.14 -15.20
N GLY A 483 17.47 -23.83 -16.18
CA GLY A 483 16.33 -24.68 -16.54
C GLY A 483 15.15 -24.61 -15.56
N GLY A 484 15.10 -23.59 -14.71
CA GLY A 484 13.99 -23.30 -13.82
C GLY A 484 14.20 -23.74 -12.36
N GLU A 485 15.42 -24.10 -11.97
CA GLU A 485 15.78 -24.40 -10.58
C GLU A 485 15.78 -23.14 -9.73
N THR A 486 16.29 -22.02 -10.27
CA THR A 486 16.25 -20.70 -9.65
C THR A 486 15.63 -19.65 -10.55
N TRP A 487 15.02 -18.64 -9.91
CA TRP A 487 14.32 -17.56 -10.59
C TRP A 487 14.76 -16.21 -10.06
N ALA A 488 15.17 -15.34 -10.98
CA ALA A 488 15.43 -13.93 -10.72
C ALA A 488 14.27 -13.07 -11.23
N GLN A 489 13.95 -12.02 -10.48
CA GLN A 489 12.94 -11.04 -10.81
C GLN A 489 13.57 -9.65 -10.71
N ARG A 490 12.83 -8.63 -11.15
CA ARG A 490 13.23 -7.25 -10.87
C ARG A 490 13.33 -7.05 -9.35
N TRP A 491 14.46 -6.51 -8.90
CA TRP A 491 14.62 -6.04 -7.54
C TRP A 491 15.09 -4.59 -7.52
N ILE A 492 16.30 -4.31 -8.01
CA ILE A 492 16.87 -2.96 -8.06
C ILE A 492 16.79 -2.44 -9.50
N SER A 493 16.21 -1.25 -9.65
CA SER A 493 16.23 -0.52 -10.93
C SER A 493 17.50 0.33 -11.05
N VAL A 494 18.01 0.46 -12.26
CA VAL A 494 19.25 1.14 -12.60
C VAL A 494 18.95 2.36 -13.47
N GLY A 495 19.56 3.50 -13.14
CA GLY A 495 19.25 4.78 -13.79
C GLY A 495 17.87 5.32 -13.40
N GLU A 496 17.44 6.42 -14.02
CA GLU A 496 16.11 6.97 -13.83
C GLU A 496 15.02 6.18 -14.58
N THR A 497 13.80 6.23 -14.06
CA THR A 497 12.63 5.78 -14.82
C THR A 497 12.17 6.91 -15.73
N GLU A 498 12.07 6.61 -17.02
CA GLU A 498 11.69 7.56 -18.04
C GLU A 498 10.19 7.46 -18.31
N PHE A 499 9.49 8.58 -18.35
CA PHE A 499 8.13 8.66 -18.88
C PHE A 499 8.20 9.00 -20.37
N ARG A 500 7.48 8.24 -21.20
CA ARG A 500 7.44 8.42 -22.65
C ARG A 500 5.99 8.42 -23.14
N VAL A 501 5.79 8.91 -24.36
CA VAL A 501 4.53 8.78 -25.10
C VAL A 501 4.78 7.83 -26.27
N VAL A 502 4.01 6.75 -26.35
CA VAL A 502 4.08 5.77 -27.45
C VAL A 502 3.05 6.13 -28.50
N ALA A 503 3.47 6.13 -29.77
CA ALA A 503 2.60 6.41 -30.90
C ALA A 503 1.59 5.27 -31.11
N VAL A 504 0.33 5.64 -31.31
CA VAL A 504 -0.76 4.72 -31.60
C VAL A 504 -1.41 5.13 -32.91
N GLN A 505 -1.55 4.17 -33.85
CA GLN A 505 -2.12 4.46 -35.15
C GLN A 505 -3.54 4.99 -34.98
N GLY A 506 -3.84 6.17 -35.53
CA GLY A 506 -5.15 6.81 -35.40
C GLY A 506 -5.45 7.44 -34.03
N LEU A 507 -4.44 7.61 -33.15
CA LEU A 507 -4.55 8.37 -31.91
C LEU A 507 -3.34 9.33 -31.79
N PRO A 508 -3.47 10.58 -32.29
CA PRO A 508 -2.34 11.52 -32.40
C PRO A 508 -1.63 11.85 -31.08
N ALA A 509 -2.37 11.85 -29.95
CA ALA A 509 -1.83 12.14 -28.62
C ALA A 509 -0.91 11.02 -28.08
N GLY A 510 -0.94 9.82 -28.69
CA GLY A 510 -0.23 8.65 -28.19
C GLY A 510 -0.74 8.19 -26.82
N VAL A 511 0.06 7.37 -26.15
CA VAL A 511 -0.29 6.73 -24.87
C VAL A 511 0.90 6.81 -23.92
N PRO A 512 0.69 7.15 -22.63
CA PRO A 512 1.79 7.23 -21.67
C PRO A 512 2.39 5.85 -21.40
N ALA A 513 3.71 5.83 -21.24
CA ALA A 513 4.50 4.64 -20.96
C ALA A 513 5.63 4.96 -19.98
N MET A 514 6.14 3.93 -19.32
CA MET A 514 7.34 4.01 -18.47
C MET A 514 8.42 3.08 -18.99
N VAL A 515 9.66 3.54 -18.97
CA VAL A 515 10.85 2.74 -19.26
C VAL A 515 11.72 2.67 -18.02
N SER A 516 12.08 1.46 -17.61
CA SER A 516 13.06 1.22 -16.52
C SER A 516 14.08 0.19 -16.94
N ARG A 517 15.29 0.29 -16.39
CA ARG A 517 16.36 -0.69 -16.58
C ARG A 517 16.63 -1.38 -15.25
N TRP A 518 16.99 -2.65 -15.30
CA TRP A 518 17.28 -3.43 -14.10
C TRP A 518 18.18 -4.63 -14.42
N LYS A 519 18.77 -5.19 -13.36
CA LYS A 519 19.64 -6.36 -13.44
C LYS A 519 19.02 -7.51 -12.64
N PRO A 520 18.69 -8.66 -13.26
CA PRO A 520 18.16 -9.83 -12.55
C PRO A 520 19.19 -10.45 -11.58
N TRP A 521 20.46 -10.46 -11.98
CA TRP A 521 21.58 -10.97 -11.20
C TRP A 521 22.61 -9.87 -10.98
N SER A 522 23.33 -9.93 -9.86
CA SER A 522 24.37 -8.96 -9.51
C SER A 522 25.58 -9.02 -10.47
N SER A 523 25.84 -10.17 -11.08
CA SER A 523 26.77 -10.29 -12.19
C SER A 523 26.20 -9.53 -13.39
N ALA A 524 26.85 -8.44 -13.78
CA ALA A 524 26.37 -7.49 -14.80
C ALA A 524 26.23 -8.07 -16.23
N SER A 525 26.29 -9.39 -16.38
CA SER A 525 26.17 -10.07 -17.67
C SER A 525 24.81 -9.87 -18.33
N VAL A 526 23.73 -9.61 -17.60
CA VAL A 526 22.37 -9.43 -18.14
C VAL A 526 21.75 -8.11 -17.68
N ILE A 527 21.25 -7.32 -18.63
CA ILE A 527 20.49 -6.08 -18.40
C ILE A 527 19.13 -6.21 -19.07
N VAL A 528 18.08 -5.83 -18.35
CA VAL A 528 16.72 -5.81 -18.89
C VAL A 528 16.23 -4.36 -18.93
N GLU A 529 15.83 -3.90 -20.11
CA GLU A 529 15.06 -2.66 -20.29
C GLU A 529 13.59 -3.02 -20.49
N SER A 530 12.72 -2.54 -19.61
CA SER A 530 11.28 -2.82 -19.63
C SER A 530 10.50 -1.56 -19.94
N THR A 531 9.74 -1.59 -21.03
CA THR A 531 8.75 -0.57 -21.42
C THR A 531 7.36 -1.07 -21.07
N ILE A 532 6.62 -0.29 -20.29
CA ILE A 532 5.26 -0.61 -19.85
C ILE A 532 4.34 0.49 -20.37
N ILE A 533 3.36 0.14 -21.20
CA ILE A 533 2.49 1.08 -21.90
C ILE A 533 1.08 0.98 -21.31
N ALA A 534 0.49 2.12 -20.93
CA ALA A 534 -0.84 2.18 -20.35
C ALA A 534 -1.95 1.76 -21.34
N PRO A 535 -3.18 1.50 -20.85
CA PRO A 535 -4.36 1.38 -21.70
C PRO A 535 -4.71 2.67 -22.44
N CYS A 536 -5.57 2.56 -23.46
CA CYS A 536 -6.10 3.70 -24.21
C CYS A 536 -7.50 3.43 -24.77
N ASP A 537 -8.14 4.43 -25.37
CA ASP A 537 -9.52 4.35 -25.88
C ASP A 537 -9.75 3.19 -26.87
N LYS A 538 -8.70 2.80 -27.60
CA LYS A 538 -8.76 1.65 -28.52
C LYS A 538 -8.74 0.32 -27.80
N TRP A 539 -8.04 0.20 -26.68
CA TRP A 539 -7.85 -1.03 -25.91
C TRP A 539 -7.90 -0.74 -24.41
N PRO A 540 -9.09 -0.41 -23.87
CA PRO A 540 -9.20 0.11 -22.51
C PRO A 540 -8.96 -0.93 -21.42
N ASP A 541 -9.07 -2.22 -21.76
CA ASP A 541 -8.84 -3.36 -20.86
C ASP A 541 -7.43 -3.99 -21.04
N TRP A 542 -6.54 -3.32 -21.77
CA TRP A 542 -5.23 -3.85 -22.15
C TRP A 542 -4.11 -2.90 -21.79
N HIS A 543 -3.06 -3.41 -21.17
CA HIS A 543 -1.75 -2.74 -21.11
C HIS A 543 -0.70 -3.62 -21.75
N LEU A 544 0.41 -3.01 -22.19
CA LEU A 544 1.47 -3.73 -22.89
C LEU A 544 2.77 -3.70 -22.10
N ARG A 545 3.55 -4.77 -22.21
CA ARG A 545 4.87 -4.89 -21.61
C ARG A 545 5.86 -5.40 -22.65
N ILE A 546 6.98 -4.71 -22.78
CA ILE A 546 8.03 -5.03 -23.73
C ILE A 546 9.35 -5.01 -22.99
N HIS A 547 10.07 -6.13 -23.04
CA HIS A 547 11.35 -6.33 -22.37
C HIS A 547 12.43 -6.57 -23.41
N ARG A 548 13.45 -5.71 -23.41
CA ARG A 548 14.70 -5.94 -24.14
C ARG A 548 15.71 -6.50 -23.17
N VAL A 549 16.01 -7.78 -23.33
CA VAL A 549 16.95 -8.53 -22.51
C VAL A 549 18.27 -8.61 -23.27
N ARG A 550 19.29 -7.94 -22.75
CA ARG A 550 20.64 -7.91 -23.35
C ARG A 550 21.61 -8.67 -22.47
N ARG A 551 22.55 -9.34 -23.12
CA ARG A 551 23.66 -10.03 -22.46
C ARG A 551 25.00 -9.54 -22.99
N GLU A 552 25.99 -9.38 -22.10
CA GLU A 552 27.33 -8.90 -22.48
C GLU A 552 28.18 -9.97 -23.21
N ALA A 553 27.98 -11.27 -22.92
CA ALA A 553 28.73 -12.38 -23.52
C ALA A 553 27.81 -13.57 -23.83
N PRO A 554 28.04 -14.34 -24.90
CA PRO A 554 27.19 -15.49 -25.27
C PRO A 554 27.27 -16.62 -24.24
N SER A 555 26.31 -17.54 -24.27
CA SER A 555 26.30 -18.71 -23.39
C SER A 555 25.48 -19.87 -23.92
N ASP A 556 26.02 -21.06 -23.68
CA ASP A 556 25.38 -22.33 -24.00
C ASP A 556 24.40 -22.80 -22.92
N MET A 557 24.14 -21.97 -21.90
CA MET A 557 23.18 -22.29 -20.85
C MET A 557 21.75 -22.02 -21.32
N PRO A 558 20.77 -22.82 -20.86
CA PRO A 558 19.36 -22.58 -21.16
C PRO A 558 18.92 -21.24 -20.56
N PHE A 559 18.02 -20.57 -21.27
CA PHE A 559 17.38 -19.35 -20.80
C PHE A 559 15.87 -19.55 -20.81
N THR A 560 15.25 -19.35 -19.65
CA THR A 560 13.79 -19.38 -19.51
C THR A 560 13.30 -18.06 -18.98
N ALA A 561 12.26 -17.51 -19.60
CA ALA A 561 11.56 -16.33 -19.13
C ALA A 561 10.07 -16.64 -18.98
N VAL A 562 9.46 -16.18 -17.88
CA VAL A 562 8.03 -16.31 -17.63
C VAL A 562 7.47 -14.92 -17.36
N GLU A 563 6.63 -14.43 -18.27
CA GLU A 563 5.89 -13.18 -18.12
C GLU A 563 4.49 -13.49 -17.59
N GLY A 564 4.13 -12.91 -16.45
CA GLY A 564 2.85 -13.17 -15.79
C GLY A 564 1.83 -12.05 -15.92
N GLY A 565 0.58 -12.42 -16.19
CA GLY A 565 -0.59 -11.55 -16.06
C GLY A 565 -0.99 -11.31 -14.60
N PHE A 566 -2.22 -10.91 -14.34
CA PHE A 566 -2.73 -10.78 -12.97
C PHE A 566 -3.10 -12.14 -12.39
N ALA A 567 -2.79 -12.37 -11.11
CA ALA A 567 -3.33 -13.52 -10.38
C ALA A 567 -4.84 -13.32 -10.18
N ILE A 568 -5.65 -14.33 -10.50
CA ILE A 568 -7.12 -14.23 -10.39
C ILE A 568 -7.69 -15.38 -9.57
N TYR A 569 -8.75 -15.11 -8.81
CA TYR A 569 -9.51 -16.12 -8.06
C TYR A 569 -9.88 -17.30 -8.95
N ALA A 570 -9.50 -18.51 -8.53
CA ALA A 570 -9.62 -19.73 -9.32
C ALA A 570 -10.68 -20.75 -8.87
N PRO A 571 -11.16 -20.79 -7.61
CA PRO A 571 -12.22 -21.71 -7.22
C PRO A 571 -13.58 -21.42 -7.87
N ARG A 572 -14.35 -22.48 -8.13
CA ARG A 572 -15.74 -22.40 -8.59
C ARG A 572 -16.68 -22.22 -7.40
N ARG A 573 -17.71 -21.38 -7.54
CA ARG A 573 -18.71 -21.14 -6.48
C ARG A 573 -19.46 -22.39 -6.02
N ALA A 574 -19.76 -23.31 -6.95
CA ALA A 574 -20.62 -24.46 -6.66
C ALA A 574 -19.98 -25.45 -5.67
N ASP A 575 -18.66 -25.62 -5.70
CA ASP A 575 -17.98 -26.68 -4.95
C ASP A 575 -16.58 -26.31 -4.44
N ASN A 576 -16.15 -25.05 -4.61
CA ASN A 576 -14.85 -24.53 -4.23
C ASN A 576 -13.65 -25.29 -4.86
N ARG A 577 -13.90 -26.05 -5.95
CA ARG A 577 -12.83 -26.70 -6.72
C ARG A 577 -12.19 -25.71 -7.67
N VAL A 578 -10.87 -25.81 -7.84
CA VAL A 578 -10.12 -24.98 -8.79
C VAL A 578 -10.57 -25.28 -10.22
N ILE A 579 -10.73 -24.23 -11.03
CA ILE A 579 -11.06 -24.34 -12.46
C ILE A 579 -10.05 -25.27 -13.19
N GLN A 580 -10.57 -26.14 -14.04
CA GLN A 580 -9.75 -27.03 -14.85
C GLN A 580 -9.23 -26.31 -16.10
N THR A 581 -7.94 -26.45 -16.36
CA THR A 581 -7.29 -25.85 -17.53
C THR A 581 -7.55 -26.70 -18.77
N ARG A 582 -7.91 -26.04 -19.88
CA ARG A 582 -8.11 -26.67 -21.19
C ARG A 582 -7.04 -26.18 -22.16
N LYS A 583 -6.40 -27.11 -22.85
CA LYS A 583 -5.50 -26.80 -23.97
C LYS A 583 -6.30 -26.77 -25.27
N LEU A 584 -6.24 -25.66 -26.00
CA LEU A 584 -6.91 -25.49 -27.29
C LEU A 584 -5.89 -25.39 -28.41
N LEU A 585 -6.26 -25.87 -29.60
CA LEU A 585 -5.51 -25.63 -30.83
C LEU A 585 -5.77 -24.19 -31.30
N ASP A 586 -4.74 -23.56 -31.87
CA ASP A 586 -4.47 -22.11 -32.01
C ASP A 586 -5.50 -21.22 -32.74
N VAL A 587 -6.75 -21.66 -32.92
CA VAL A 587 -7.71 -20.98 -33.81
C VAL A 587 -9.13 -20.82 -33.23
N ASP A 588 -9.51 -21.50 -32.14
CA ASP A 588 -10.91 -21.51 -31.72
C ASP A 588 -11.12 -21.13 -30.24
N LEU A 589 -10.92 -19.85 -29.94
CA LEU A 589 -11.72 -19.19 -28.88
C LEU A 589 -13.12 -18.80 -29.42
N ALA A 590 -13.54 -19.29 -30.61
CA ALA A 590 -14.77 -18.95 -31.35
C ALA A 590 -16.09 -19.12 -30.60
N SER A 591 -16.07 -19.76 -29.45
CA SER A 591 -17.04 -19.47 -28.42
C SER A 591 -16.34 -19.74 -27.10
N PHE A 592 -16.53 -18.86 -26.11
CA PHE A 592 -16.53 -19.33 -24.73
C PHE A 592 -17.72 -20.31 -24.62
N GLY A 593 -17.59 -21.50 -25.20
CA GLY A 593 -18.70 -22.42 -25.42
C GLY A 593 -19.36 -22.64 -24.09
N ARG A 594 -20.68 -22.40 -24.01
CA ARG A 594 -21.53 -22.36 -22.81
C ARG A 594 -21.10 -23.44 -21.80
N SER A 595 -20.08 -23.15 -21.01
CA SER A 595 -19.54 -24.10 -20.05
C SER A 595 -20.19 -23.79 -18.74
N GLU A 596 -20.64 -24.84 -18.04
CA GLU A 596 -21.32 -24.76 -16.75
C GLU A 596 -20.71 -23.68 -15.85
N GLY A 597 -21.46 -22.59 -15.64
CA GLY A 597 -21.12 -21.52 -14.69
C GLY A 597 -20.16 -20.42 -15.17
N ASN A 598 -19.91 -20.24 -16.47
CA ASN A 598 -19.08 -19.15 -17.06
C ASN A 598 -17.60 -19.09 -16.62
N ASN A 599 -17.09 -20.10 -15.90
CA ASN A 599 -15.69 -20.16 -15.49
C ASN A 599 -14.85 -20.99 -16.48
N ILE A 600 -13.72 -20.45 -16.95
CA ILE A 600 -12.83 -21.16 -17.89
C ILE A 600 -11.36 -20.80 -17.64
N ALA A 601 -10.45 -21.75 -17.84
CA ALA A 601 -9.02 -21.51 -17.92
C ALA A 601 -8.51 -22.16 -19.22
N VAL A 602 -7.86 -21.37 -20.08
CA VAL A 602 -7.45 -21.78 -21.43
C VAL A 602 -5.98 -21.49 -21.67
N GLU A 603 -5.31 -22.44 -22.30
CA GLU A 603 -3.95 -22.34 -22.84
C GLU A 603 -3.98 -22.54 -24.36
N THR A 604 -3.28 -21.68 -25.10
CA THR A 604 -2.96 -21.83 -26.53
C THR A 604 -1.45 -21.68 -26.74
N ALA A 605 -0.95 -21.78 -27.98
CA ALA A 605 0.48 -21.58 -28.22
C ALA A 605 0.92 -20.12 -27.99
N LYS A 606 -0.01 -19.15 -28.01
CA LYS A 606 0.32 -17.72 -27.88
C LYS A 606 -0.45 -16.98 -26.80
N THR A 607 -1.38 -17.63 -26.11
CA THR A 607 -2.25 -16.95 -25.13
C THR A 607 -2.56 -17.83 -23.93
N ALA A 608 -2.75 -17.20 -22.78
CA ALA A 608 -3.39 -17.81 -21.63
C ALA A 608 -4.51 -16.89 -21.12
N LEU A 609 -5.65 -17.46 -20.75
CA LEU A 609 -6.81 -16.72 -20.28
C LEU A 609 -7.50 -17.48 -19.15
N VAL A 610 -7.85 -16.77 -18.09
CA VAL A 610 -8.68 -17.27 -17.00
C VAL A 610 -9.87 -16.33 -16.85
N VAL A 611 -11.08 -16.88 -16.93
CA VAL A 611 -12.34 -16.20 -16.59
C VAL A 611 -12.92 -16.90 -15.38
N SER A 612 -13.24 -16.14 -14.34
CA SER A 612 -13.84 -16.62 -13.11
C SER A 612 -14.90 -15.64 -12.60
N GLU A 613 -15.43 -15.89 -11.41
CA GLU A 613 -16.33 -14.92 -10.77
C GLU A 613 -15.69 -13.57 -10.44
N ALA A 614 -14.35 -13.54 -10.33
CA ALA A 614 -13.60 -12.29 -10.15
C ALA A 614 -13.41 -11.50 -11.45
N GLY A 615 -13.88 -12.03 -12.59
CA GLY A 615 -13.76 -11.41 -13.91
C GLY A 615 -12.82 -12.18 -14.82
N ALA A 616 -11.90 -11.50 -15.51
CA ALA A 616 -10.90 -12.15 -16.36
C ALA A 616 -9.50 -11.58 -16.20
N SER A 617 -8.52 -12.46 -16.33
CA SER A 617 -7.10 -12.14 -16.46
C SER A 617 -6.55 -12.95 -17.62
N GLY A 618 -5.84 -12.30 -18.53
CA GLY A 618 -5.25 -12.96 -19.68
C GLY A 618 -3.96 -12.31 -20.16
N ILE A 619 -3.24 -13.05 -20.98
CA ILE A 619 -1.98 -12.62 -21.58
C ILE A 619 -1.87 -13.15 -23.01
N VAL A 620 -1.33 -12.31 -23.90
CA VAL A 620 -1.07 -12.62 -25.31
C VAL A 620 0.39 -12.34 -25.62
N ASP A 621 1.05 -13.29 -26.27
CA ASP A 621 2.42 -13.16 -26.77
C ASP A 621 2.46 -12.36 -28.09
N PHE A 622 3.26 -11.30 -28.08
CA PHE A 622 3.59 -10.45 -29.24
C PHE A 622 5.08 -10.49 -29.59
N THR A 623 5.82 -11.45 -29.02
CA THR A 623 7.25 -11.61 -29.23
C THR A 623 7.56 -11.87 -30.71
N PRO A 624 8.53 -11.16 -31.33
CA PRO A 624 8.98 -11.45 -32.69
C PRO A 624 9.45 -12.91 -32.81
N GLN A 625 9.12 -13.57 -33.93
CA GLN A 625 9.54 -14.95 -34.15
C GLN A 625 11.06 -15.06 -34.28
N ALA A 626 11.65 -15.99 -33.53
CA ALA A 626 13.05 -16.38 -33.61
C ALA A 626 13.14 -17.91 -33.85
N ASN A 627 14.12 -18.35 -34.64
CA ASN A 627 14.23 -19.75 -35.08
C ASN A 627 14.60 -20.73 -33.94
N ASP A 628 15.16 -20.22 -32.84
CA ASP A 628 15.74 -20.98 -31.72
C ASP A 628 14.95 -20.82 -30.40
N ALA A 629 13.80 -20.15 -30.44
CA ALA A 629 12.97 -19.87 -29.28
C ALA A 629 11.60 -20.56 -29.39
N THR A 630 11.12 -21.09 -28.27
CA THR A 630 9.74 -21.55 -28.12
C THR A 630 9.01 -20.66 -27.14
N ALA A 631 7.76 -20.31 -27.45
CA ALA A 631 6.87 -19.59 -26.55
C ALA A 631 5.56 -20.37 -26.42
N ARG A 632 4.97 -20.37 -25.23
CA ARG A 632 3.65 -20.96 -24.99
C ARG A 632 2.87 -20.22 -23.92
N GLY A 633 1.55 -20.18 -24.08
CA GLY A 633 0.64 -19.76 -23.01
C GLY A 633 0.45 -20.88 -21.99
N ASP A 634 0.70 -20.58 -20.72
CA ASP A 634 0.51 -21.49 -19.59
C ASP A 634 -0.43 -20.84 -18.56
N VAL A 635 -1.40 -21.58 -18.00
CA VAL A 635 -2.17 -21.16 -16.82
C VAL A 635 -1.59 -21.85 -15.60
N MET A 636 -0.73 -21.13 -14.89
CA MET A 636 -0.08 -21.63 -13.68
C MET A 636 -1.03 -21.61 -12.49
N ARG A 637 -0.88 -22.61 -11.61
CA ARG A 637 -1.52 -22.69 -10.31
C ARG A 637 -0.46 -22.43 -9.23
N PRO A 638 -0.41 -21.23 -8.64
CA PRO A 638 0.48 -20.94 -7.53
C PRO A 638 0.14 -21.78 -6.29
N ASP A 639 1.07 -21.83 -5.35
CA ASP A 639 0.78 -22.31 -4.00
C ASP A 639 -0.38 -21.50 -3.39
N PRO A 640 -1.26 -22.14 -2.60
CA PRO A 640 -2.25 -21.41 -1.83
C PRO A 640 -1.63 -20.35 -0.93
N ASN A 641 -2.38 -19.29 -0.67
CA ASN A 641 -2.01 -18.15 0.17
C ASN A 641 -0.86 -17.27 -0.34
N THR A 642 -0.45 -17.44 -1.60
CA THR A 642 0.48 -16.52 -2.27
C THR A 642 -0.18 -15.16 -2.50
N ASN A 643 -1.41 -15.09 -3.01
CA ASN A 643 -2.12 -13.83 -3.24
C ASN A 643 -2.68 -13.20 -1.95
N ILE A 644 -2.54 -11.89 -1.78
CA ILE A 644 -2.93 -11.22 -0.51
C ILE A 644 -4.44 -10.99 -0.33
N MET A 645 -5.24 -11.11 -1.39
CA MET A 645 -6.69 -10.90 -1.36
C MET A 645 -7.47 -12.21 -1.36
N THR A 646 -6.90 -13.30 -1.89
CA THR A 646 -7.57 -14.59 -1.95
C THR A 646 -6.62 -15.79 -1.81
N THR A 647 -7.12 -16.88 -1.24
CA THR A 647 -6.29 -18.04 -0.86
C THR A 647 -5.92 -18.95 -2.02
N LYS A 648 -6.63 -18.89 -3.16
CA LYS A 648 -6.39 -19.77 -4.32
C LYS A 648 -6.56 -18.99 -5.62
N THR A 649 -5.49 -18.91 -6.39
CA THR A 649 -5.45 -18.20 -7.67
C THR A 649 -4.97 -19.06 -8.82
N MET A 650 -5.12 -18.54 -10.02
CA MET A 650 -4.41 -18.94 -11.23
C MET A 650 -3.73 -17.71 -11.82
N ILE A 651 -2.59 -17.91 -12.49
CA ILE A 651 -1.87 -16.84 -13.18
C ILE A 651 -1.69 -17.24 -14.65
N PRO A 652 -2.30 -16.50 -15.61
CA PRO A 652 -2.02 -16.68 -17.02
C PRO A 652 -0.63 -16.13 -17.33
N ASN A 653 0.22 -16.93 -17.97
CA ASN A 653 1.59 -16.58 -18.29
C ASN A 653 1.92 -16.88 -19.75
N ILE A 654 2.95 -16.21 -20.25
CA ILE A 654 3.71 -16.68 -21.42
C ILE A 654 5.06 -17.18 -20.93
N ARG A 655 5.40 -18.41 -21.29
CA ARG A 655 6.71 -19.00 -21.05
C ARG A 655 7.53 -18.99 -22.33
N HIS A 656 8.72 -18.40 -22.27
CA HIS A 656 9.72 -18.42 -23.32
C HIS A 656 10.88 -19.34 -22.91
N GLU A 657 11.24 -20.28 -23.78
CA GLU A 657 12.34 -21.22 -23.55
C GLU A 657 13.31 -21.18 -24.74
N ARG A 658 14.61 -21.04 -24.43
CA ARG A 658 15.73 -21.15 -25.37
C ARG A 658 16.76 -22.12 -24.82
N ARG A 659 17.33 -22.95 -25.70
CA ARG A 659 18.39 -23.90 -25.33
C ARG A 659 19.76 -23.24 -25.18
N VAL A 660 20.02 -22.21 -25.98
CA VAL A 660 21.26 -21.46 -26.03
C VAL A 660 20.90 -19.98 -26.13
N TRP A 661 21.68 -19.12 -25.50
CA TRP A 661 21.55 -17.67 -25.64
C TRP A 661 22.83 -17.08 -26.23
N LEU A 662 22.80 -16.89 -27.55
CA LEU A 662 23.86 -16.18 -28.27
C LEU A 662 23.85 -14.69 -27.89
N ALA A 663 24.92 -13.94 -28.15
CA ALA A 663 25.05 -12.52 -27.77
C ALA A 663 24.16 -11.57 -28.59
N GLU A 664 22.87 -11.88 -28.68
CA GLU A 664 21.81 -11.09 -29.32
C GLU A 664 20.85 -10.53 -28.26
N GLU A 665 20.27 -9.38 -28.56
CA GLU A 665 19.15 -8.82 -27.79
C GLU A 665 17.92 -9.70 -27.97
N ILE A 666 17.32 -10.15 -26.87
CA ILE A 666 16.03 -10.84 -26.87
C ILE A 666 14.94 -9.80 -26.59
N VAL A 667 13.94 -9.73 -27.46
CA VAL A 667 12.71 -8.97 -27.21
C VAL A 667 11.63 -9.93 -26.73
N ILE A 668 11.04 -9.65 -25.57
CA ILE A 668 9.82 -10.33 -25.07
C ILE A 668 8.73 -9.28 -25.04
N ALA A 669 7.62 -9.51 -25.72
CA ALA A 669 6.51 -8.56 -25.78
C ALA A 669 5.19 -9.24 -25.48
N SER A 670 4.37 -8.61 -24.64
CA SER A 670 3.09 -9.18 -24.21
C SER A 670 2.01 -8.13 -24.05
N GLY A 671 0.79 -8.49 -24.43
CA GLY A 671 -0.43 -7.77 -24.07
C GLY A 671 -1.06 -8.42 -22.86
N ILE A 672 -1.31 -7.64 -21.81
CA ILE A 672 -1.97 -8.10 -20.60
C ILE A 672 -3.41 -7.61 -20.63
N PHE A 673 -4.36 -8.51 -20.45
CA PHE A 673 -5.79 -8.24 -20.40
C PHE A 673 -6.31 -8.42 -18.99
N ALA A 674 -7.17 -7.50 -18.55
CA ALA A 674 -7.84 -7.64 -17.28
C ALA A 674 -9.20 -6.93 -17.26
N VAL A 675 -10.19 -7.60 -16.69
CA VAL A 675 -11.54 -7.09 -16.44
C VAL A 675 -11.97 -7.58 -15.06
N ALA A 676 -12.24 -6.67 -14.15
CA ALA A 676 -12.70 -6.97 -12.80
C ALA A 676 -14.21 -7.25 -12.76
N GLY A 677 -14.61 -8.26 -12.01
CA GLY A 677 -16.01 -8.65 -11.87
C GLY A 677 -16.64 -9.25 -13.13
N LYS A 678 -17.91 -9.65 -13.03
CA LYS A 678 -18.63 -10.29 -14.13
C LYS A 678 -18.92 -9.28 -15.25
N CYS A 679 -18.67 -9.69 -16.50
CA CYS A 679 -18.92 -8.87 -17.69
C CYS A 679 -19.55 -9.71 -18.80
N GLU A 680 -20.72 -9.30 -19.29
CA GLU A 680 -21.44 -10.02 -20.37
C GLU A 680 -20.73 -9.93 -21.73
N THR A 681 -19.89 -8.91 -21.92
CA THR A 681 -19.14 -8.67 -23.17
C THR A 681 -17.69 -9.12 -23.10
N MET A 682 -17.34 -9.99 -22.14
CA MET A 682 -15.96 -10.45 -21.89
C MET A 682 -15.27 -10.96 -23.16
N GLU A 683 -15.98 -11.75 -23.97
CA GLU A 683 -15.45 -12.28 -25.23
C GLU A 683 -15.08 -11.17 -26.23
N ALA A 684 -15.96 -10.19 -26.40
CA ALA A 684 -15.73 -9.07 -27.29
C ALA A 684 -14.55 -8.20 -26.81
N ARG A 685 -14.44 -7.96 -25.50
CA ARG A 685 -13.32 -7.22 -24.88
C ARG A 685 -11.98 -7.93 -25.08
N TRP A 686 -11.93 -9.25 -24.89
CA TRP A 686 -10.74 -10.06 -25.14
C TRP A 686 -10.34 -10.09 -26.64
N ARG A 687 -11.32 -10.16 -27.55
CA ARG A 687 -11.04 -10.13 -29.00
C ARG A 687 -10.52 -8.77 -29.47
N ARG A 688 -10.91 -7.69 -28.79
CA ARG A 688 -10.42 -6.33 -29.02
C ARG A 688 -9.01 -6.14 -28.44
N ARG A 689 -8.08 -6.99 -28.84
CA ARG A 689 -6.66 -6.92 -28.45
C ARG A 689 -5.87 -6.00 -29.40
N PRO A 690 -4.83 -5.31 -28.91
CA PRO A 690 -3.91 -4.57 -29.77
C PRO A 690 -3.11 -5.50 -30.68
N SER A 691 -2.55 -4.92 -31.73
CA SER A 691 -1.42 -5.49 -32.48
C SER A 691 -0.18 -4.62 -32.30
N LEU A 692 0.98 -5.28 -32.29
CA LEU A 692 2.28 -4.65 -32.04
C LEU A 692 3.19 -4.84 -33.26
N SER A 693 3.81 -3.76 -33.72
CA SER A 693 4.86 -3.81 -34.75
C SER A 693 6.09 -3.03 -34.31
N PHE A 694 7.27 -3.52 -34.72
CA PHE A 694 8.57 -2.91 -34.44
C PHE A 694 9.09 -2.28 -35.73
N ARG A 695 9.46 -0.98 -35.70
CA ARG A 695 10.15 -0.33 -36.82
C ARG A 695 11.64 -0.68 -36.82
N HIS A 696 12.31 -0.47 -37.96
CA HIS A 696 13.75 -0.71 -38.13
C HIS A 696 14.64 0.05 -37.13
N GLU A 697 14.18 1.16 -36.56
CA GLU A 697 14.89 1.96 -35.56
C GLU A 697 14.54 1.57 -34.11
N GLY A 698 13.73 0.53 -33.90
CA GLY A 698 13.30 0.06 -32.57
C GLY A 698 12.05 0.74 -32.00
N ASP A 699 11.48 1.70 -32.73
CA ASP A 699 10.21 2.36 -32.39
C ASP A 699 9.04 1.39 -32.43
N ILE A 700 8.12 1.56 -31.47
CA ILE A 700 6.92 0.75 -31.30
C ILE A 700 5.74 1.48 -31.92
N ILE A 701 4.99 0.80 -32.80
CA ILE A 701 3.67 1.26 -33.26
C ILE A 701 2.62 0.28 -32.78
N LEU A 702 1.58 0.82 -32.14
CA LEU A 702 0.38 0.07 -31.80
C LEU A 702 -0.71 0.28 -32.86
N SER A 703 -1.30 -0.81 -33.34
CA SER A 703 -2.35 -0.80 -34.37
C SER A 703 -3.57 -1.63 -34.02
#